data_AF-A0A673H5U7-F1
#
_entry.id   AF-A0A673H5U7-F1
#
_cell.length_a   1.000
_cell.length_b   1.000
_cell.length_c   1.000
_cell.angle_alpha   90.00
_cell.angle_beta   90.00
_cell.angle_gamma   90.00
#
_symmetry.space_group_name_H-M   'P 1'
#
loop_
_entity.id
_entity.type
_entity.pdbx_description
1 polymer ?
#
loop_
_entity_poly.entity_id
_entity_poly.type
_entity_poly.pdbx_seq_one_letter_code
_entity_poly.pdbx_strand_id
1 'polypeptide(L)'
;RFHAVFIRFFFLFCSYIVSAYGGKEVLSMHQVLLYLLRSSPALVPEEEIANMLQWEELEWQKYAEECKGMIVTNPGLKPSSVRIDQLDREQFNSSVITFPIIVHFGIRPAQLSYAGDPQYQKLWKSYVKLRHLLANSPKVKQIDKQKLTQREEALQKIRQKNTMRREVTVELSSQGFWKTGIRSDVCQHAMMLPVLTHHIRYHQCLMHLDKLIGYMFKERCLLQLAMTHPSHHLNFGMNPDHARNSLSNCGIRQPKYGDRKVHHMYMRKKGINTLINIMSRLGQDDPSPSRINHNERLEFLGDAVVEFLTSVHLYYLFPNLEEGGLATYRTAIVQNQHLAMLAKKLELDRFMLYAHGPDLCRESDLRHAMANCFEALIGAVYLEGGLEEAKQLFGRLLFNSEDLRDVWLNYPPHPLQVQESLTDRQLIESSPVLQKLTNFEDAIGVLFTHVRLLARAFTLRTVGFNHLTLGHNQRMEFLGDSIMQLVATEYLFIHFPDHHEGHLTLLRSSLVNNRTQAKVAEELGMQEFAITNDKTKQPVALRTKTLADLLESFIAALYIDKDLEFVHTFMNVCFFPRLKEFILNQDWNDPKSQLQQCCLTLRTEGKEPDIPLYKTLQTVGPSHARTYTVAVYFKGERIGCGKGPRY
;
A
#
# COMPACT_ATOMS: atom_id res chain seq x y z
N ARG A 1 46.02 18.50 -1.21
CA ARG A 1 45.61 17.08 -1.32
C ARG A 1 45.19 16.62 0.07
N PHE A 2 43.90 16.66 0.40
CA PHE A 2 43.41 16.12 1.67
C PHE A 2 43.46 14.59 1.60
N HIS A 3 44.35 13.97 2.39
CA HIS A 3 44.19 12.55 2.73
C HIS A 3 43.01 12.43 3.68
N ALA A 4 41.81 12.29 3.12
CA ALA A 4 40.67 11.83 3.90
C ALA A 4 40.96 10.38 4.32
N VAL A 5 41.27 10.17 5.60
CA VAL A 5 41.32 8.83 6.18
C VAL A 5 39.87 8.36 6.27
N PHE A 6 39.46 7.52 5.33
CA PHE A 6 38.12 6.94 5.34
C PHE A 6 38.04 5.86 6.43
N ILE A 7 37.22 6.11 7.43
CA ILE A 7 36.89 5.14 8.50
C ILE A 7 35.49 4.57 8.21
N ARG A 8 35.28 3.30 8.54
CA ARG A 8 33.95 2.66 8.42
C ARG A 8 32.96 3.32 9.38
N PHE A 9 31.69 3.46 8.95
CA PHE A 9 30.62 3.98 9.80
C PHE A 9 30.33 3.14 11.05
N PHE A 10 30.55 1.83 10.99
CA PHE A 10 30.34 0.91 12.10
C PHE A 10 31.52 -0.06 12.23
N PHE A 11 31.89 -0.34 13.48
CA PHE A 11 32.81 -1.41 13.86
C PHE A 11 32.02 -2.52 14.56
N LEU A 12 32.28 -3.77 14.20
CA LEU A 12 31.55 -4.93 14.69
C LEU A 12 32.54 -5.86 15.41
N PHE A 13 32.19 -6.29 16.61
CA PHE A 13 33.00 -7.18 17.43
C PHE A 13 32.17 -8.40 17.83
N CYS A 14 32.80 -9.58 17.82
CA CYS A 14 32.16 -10.79 18.35
C CYS A 14 32.18 -10.74 19.88
N SER A 15 31.02 -10.94 20.51
CA SER A 15 30.88 -11.00 21.96
C SER A 15 30.60 -12.43 22.39
N TYR A 16 31.49 -13.02 23.19
CA TYR A 16 31.28 -14.32 23.83
C TYR A 16 30.98 -14.06 25.30
N ILE A 17 29.85 -14.62 25.77
CA ILE A 17 29.36 -14.40 27.13
C ILE A 17 29.50 -15.69 27.92
N VAL A 18 30.18 -15.63 29.05
CA VAL A 18 30.20 -16.69 30.06
C VAL A 18 29.26 -16.28 31.19
N SER A 19 28.33 -17.15 31.55
CA SER A 19 27.34 -16.91 32.60
C SER A 19 27.71 -17.70 33.85
N ALA A 20 28.06 -17.02 34.93
CA ALA A 20 28.24 -17.62 36.25
C ALA A 20 27.55 -16.74 37.30
N TYR A 21 26.79 -17.36 38.21
CA TYR A 21 26.17 -16.76 39.40
C TYR A 21 25.54 -15.36 39.19
N GLY A 22 24.58 -15.25 38.26
CA GLY A 22 23.74 -14.06 38.09
C GLY A 22 24.33 -12.92 37.25
N GLY A 23 25.59 -13.04 36.79
CA GLY A 23 26.26 -12.07 35.92
C GLY A 23 26.61 -12.61 34.52
N LYS A 24 27.10 -11.70 33.66
CA LYS A 24 27.62 -12.01 32.31
C LYS A 24 29.03 -11.43 32.18
N GLU A 25 30.01 -12.26 31.86
CA GLU A 25 31.37 -11.83 31.57
C GLU A 25 31.62 -11.86 30.06
N VAL A 26 32.17 -10.78 29.49
CA VAL A 26 32.45 -10.66 28.05
C VAL A 26 33.92 -10.98 27.78
N LEU A 27 34.17 -11.94 26.90
CA LEU A 27 35.53 -12.31 26.50
C LEU A 27 36.22 -11.19 25.72
N SER A 28 37.49 -10.93 26.04
CA SER A 28 38.29 -9.90 25.37
C SER A 28 38.69 -10.28 23.94
N MET A 29 38.83 -9.27 23.06
CA MET A 29 39.12 -9.50 21.63
C MET A 29 40.48 -10.18 21.39
N HIS A 30 41.49 -9.95 22.24
CA HIS A 30 42.78 -10.62 22.09
C HIS A 30 42.67 -12.13 22.30
N GLN A 31 41.81 -12.59 23.23
CA GLN A 31 41.55 -14.02 23.42
C GLN A 31 40.82 -14.62 22.22
N VAL A 32 39.89 -13.88 21.62
CA VAL A 32 39.23 -14.30 20.37
C VAL A 32 40.25 -14.46 19.24
N LEU A 33 41.17 -13.51 19.08
CA LEU A 33 42.24 -13.61 18.07
C LEU A 33 43.19 -14.78 18.35
N LEU A 34 43.58 -14.99 19.61
CA LEU A 34 44.40 -16.14 20.01
C LEU A 34 43.69 -17.47 19.72
N TYR A 35 42.39 -17.55 19.97
CA TYR A 35 41.58 -18.72 19.61
C TYR A 35 41.58 -18.93 18.09
N LEU A 36 41.31 -17.90 17.28
CA LEU A 36 41.31 -18.02 15.83
C LEU A 36 42.67 -18.46 15.28
N LEU A 37 43.77 -17.97 15.85
CA LEU A 37 45.13 -18.40 15.48
C LEU A 37 45.41 -19.87 15.85
N ARG A 38 44.88 -20.34 16.98
CA ARG A 38 45.02 -21.75 17.40
C ARG A 38 44.10 -22.68 16.60
N SER A 39 42.94 -22.19 16.18
CA SER A 39 41.90 -22.94 15.46
C SER A 39 42.04 -22.88 13.94
N SER A 40 43.18 -22.39 13.42
CA SER A 40 43.49 -22.34 11.99
C SER A 40 44.47 -23.40 11.44
N PRO A 41 44.54 -24.66 11.94
CA PRO A 41 45.32 -25.70 11.27
C PRO A 41 44.62 -26.20 10.00
N ALA A 42 45.35 -26.94 9.17
CA ALA A 42 44.77 -27.68 8.06
C ALA A 42 43.65 -28.61 8.55
N LEU A 43 42.57 -28.74 7.78
CA LEU A 43 41.45 -29.62 8.12
C LEU A 43 41.89 -31.09 8.16
N VAL A 44 42.73 -31.48 7.21
CA VAL A 44 43.40 -32.78 7.16
C VAL A 44 44.84 -32.51 6.71
N PRO A 45 45.84 -32.66 7.59
CA PRO A 45 47.25 -32.54 7.22
C PRO A 45 47.65 -33.68 6.27
N GLU A 46 48.41 -33.37 5.22
CA GLU A 46 48.86 -34.37 4.22
C GLU A 46 49.64 -35.53 4.84
N GLU A 47 50.45 -35.23 5.85
CA GLU A 47 51.29 -36.20 6.56
C GLU A 47 50.48 -37.16 7.45
N GLU A 48 49.29 -36.76 7.89
CA GLU A 48 48.47 -37.53 8.83
C GLU A 48 47.37 -38.36 8.17
N ILE A 49 47.17 -38.24 6.86
CA ILE A 49 46.07 -38.92 6.14
C ILE A 49 46.13 -40.44 6.32
N ALA A 50 47.33 -41.02 6.19
CA ALA A 50 47.54 -42.46 6.34
C ALA A 50 47.22 -42.96 7.75
N ASN A 51 47.54 -42.15 8.77
CA ASN A 51 47.26 -42.45 10.16
C ASN A 51 45.76 -42.33 10.46
N MET A 52 45.10 -41.28 9.95
CA MET A 52 43.66 -41.05 10.09
C MET A 52 42.81 -42.17 9.48
N LEU A 53 43.30 -42.80 8.41
CA LEU A 53 42.65 -43.96 7.80
C LEU A 53 42.69 -45.19 8.71
N GLN A 54 43.73 -45.33 9.53
CA GLN A 54 43.92 -46.44 10.46
C GLN A 54 43.25 -46.22 11.83
N TRP A 55 42.73 -45.02 12.11
CA TRP A 55 42.02 -44.73 13.35
C TRP A 55 40.82 -45.65 13.56
N GLU A 56 40.56 -45.98 14.83
CA GLU A 56 39.33 -46.67 15.21
C GLU A 56 38.10 -45.83 14.81
N GLU A 57 36.98 -46.50 14.53
CA GLU A 57 35.76 -45.83 14.09
C GLU A 57 35.26 -44.78 15.08
N LEU A 58 35.39 -45.05 16.38
CA LEU A 58 35.00 -44.12 17.44
C LEU A 58 35.85 -42.83 17.46
N GLU A 59 37.17 -42.97 17.23
CA GLU A 59 38.10 -41.83 17.22
C GLU A 59 37.85 -40.92 16.02
N TRP A 60 37.64 -41.52 14.85
CA TRP A 60 37.24 -40.77 13.65
C TRP A 60 35.90 -40.07 13.83
N GLN A 61 34.90 -40.77 14.37
CA GLN A 61 33.58 -40.19 14.58
C GLN A 61 33.65 -38.99 15.53
N LYS A 62 34.47 -39.06 16.59
CA LYS A 62 34.71 -37.94 17.50
C LYS A 62 35.32 -36.73 16.79
N TYR A 63 36.31 -36.96 15.92
CA TYR A 63 36.93 -35.91 15.12
C TYR A 63 35.94 -35.27 14.11
N ALA A 64 35.15 -36.10 13.43
CA ALA A 64 34.14 -35.65 12.48
C ALA A 64 33.04 -34.83 13.16
N GLU A 65 32.56 -35.25 14.34
CA GLU A 65 31.57 -34.50 15.13
C GLU A 65 32.14 -33.19 15.70
N GLU A 66 33.43 -33.12 16.03
CA GLU A 66 34.07 -31.86 16.42
C GLU A 66 34.07 -30.83 15.28
N CYS A 67 34.36 -31.29 14.06
CA CYS A 67 34.40 -30.46 12.85
C CYS A 67 33.00 -30.13 12.30
N LYS A 68 31.98 -30.89 12.68
CA LYS A 68 30.61 -30.73 12.19
C LYS A 68 30.02 -29.37 12.56
N GLY A 69 29.45 -28.70 11.56
CA GLY A 69 28.90 -27.35 11.68
C GLY A 69 29.95 -26.23 11.72
N MET A 70 31.24 -26.56 11.63
CA MET A 70 32.33 -25.60 11.45
C MET A 70 32.39 -25.13 10.00
N ILE A 71 32.86 -23.91 9.80
CA ILE A 71 33.18 -23.37 8.48
C ILE A 71 34.65 -23.62 8.20
N VAL A 72 34.95 -24.15 7.03
CA VAL A 72 36.32 -24.32 6.54
C VAL A 72 36.54 -23.48 5.32
N THR A 73 37.79 -23.07 5.10
CA THR A 73 38.15 -22.19 3.99
C THR A 73 39.29 -22.76 3.16
N ASN A 74 39.17 -22.62 1.85
CA ASN A 74 40.24 -22.81 0.89
C ASN A 74 40.36 -21.52 0.05
N PRO A 75 41.39 -20.67 0.29
CA PRO A 75 41.54 -19.39 -0.40
C PRO A 75 41.63 -19.47 -1.93
N GLY A 76 42.05 -20.62 -2.48
CA GLY A 76 42.21 -20.82 -3.93
C GLY A 76 40.91 -21.19 -4.66
N LEU A 77 39.83 -21.51 -3.94
CA LEU A 77 38.57 -21.99 -4.52
C LEU A 77 37.46 -20.93 -4.51
N LYS A 78 36.48 -21.09 -5.41
CA LYS A 78 35.23 -20.33 -5.44
C LYS A 78 34.05 -21.32 -5.39
N PRO A 79 33.25 -21.37 -4.30
CA PRO A 79 33.32 -20.55 -3.09
C PRO A 79 34.54 -20.88 -2.21
N SER A 80 35.07 -19.87 -1.52
CA SER A 80 36.28 -20.01 -0.70
C SER A 80 36.00 -20.56 0.69
N SER A 81 34.77 -20.50 1.18
CA SER A 81 34.38 -20.98 2.51
C SER A 81 33.08 -21.78 2.42
N VAL A 82 33.05 -22.92 3.10
CA VAL A 82 31.93 -23.86 3.10
C VAL A 82 31.77 -24.47 4.49
N ARG A 83 30.53 -24.70 4.91
CA ARG A 83 30.20 -25.41 6.16
C ARG A 83 30.36 -26.92 5.99
N ILE A 84 31.01 -27.58 6.94
CA ILE A 84 31.06 -29.05 7.02
C ILE A 84 29.79 -29.54 7.69
N ASP A 85 29.00 -30.38 7.01
CA ASP A 85 27.87 -31.06 7.63
C ASP A 85 28.18 -32.53 7.95
N GLN A 86 29.03 -33.16 7.14
CA GLN A 86 29.55 -34.50 7.35
C GLN A 86 30.95 -34.61 6.71
N LEU A 87 31.79 -35.47 7.29
CA LEU A 87 33.16 -35.72 6.82
C LEU A 87 33.33 -37.24 6.67
N ASP A 88 33.52 -37.69 5.44
CA ASP A 88 33.60 -39.12 5.10
C ASP A 88 35.04 -39.51 4.77
N ARG A 89 35.52 -40.59 5.39
CA ARG A 89 36.87 -41.15 5.16
C ARG A 89 36.90 -42.36 4.23
N GLU A 90 35.75 -42.78 3.70
CA GLU A 90 35.66 -43.98 2.87
C GLU A 90 36.45 -43.80 1.57
N GLN A 91 37.30 -44.78 1.25
CA GLN A 91 38.10 -44.80 0.04
C GLN A 91 37.50 -45.76 -0.99
N PHE A 92 37.27 -45.27 -2.21
CA PHE A 92 36.75 -46.10 -3.31
C PHE A 92 37.81 -47.05 -3.91
N ASN A 93 39.10 -46.76 -3.71
CA ASN A 93 40.20 -47.57 -4.24
C ASN A 93 41.30 -47.72 -3.18
N SER A 94 41.62 -48.96 -2.80
CA SER A 94 42.61 -49.27 -1.76
C SER A 94 44.07 -49.00 -2.16
N SER A 95 44.32 -48.72 -3.45
CA SER A 95 45.67 -48.48 -3.98
C SER A 95 46.11 -47.00 -3.97
N VAL A 96 45.17 -46.05 -3.81
CA VAL A 96 45.47 -44.61 -3.80
C VAL A 96 44.80 -43.98 -2.58
N ILE A 97 45.62 -43.48 -1.66
CA ILE A 97 45.14 -42.75 -0.50
C ILE A 97 44.60 -41.39 -0.97
N THR A 98 43.30 -41.19 -0.84
CA THR A 98 42.63 -39.91 -1.12
C THR A 98 42.31 -39.17 0.17
N PHE A 99 42.22 -37.84 0.07
CA PHE A 99 41.72 -37.01 1.16
C PHE A 99 40.28 -37.38 1.52
N PRO A 100 39.88 -37.25 2.80
CA PRO A 100 38.49 -37.35 3.21
C PRO A 100 37.58 -36.39 2.43
N ILE A 101 36.34 -36.78 2.22
CA ILE A 101 35.34 -36.02 1.47
C ILE A 101 34.52 -35.20 2.46
N ILE A 102 34.44 -33.90 2.21
CA ILE A 102 33.51 -32.99 2.89
C ILE A 102 32.16 -33.11 2.19
N VAL A 103 31.14 -33.50 2.95
CA VAL A 103 29.75 -33.47 2.50
C VAL A 103 29.09 -32.22 3.04
N HIS A 104 28.64 -31.37 2.11
CA HIS A 104 27.91 -30.15 2.39
C HIS A 104 26.47 -30.27 1.90
N PHE A 105 25.51 -30.10 2.80
CA PHE A 105 24.09 -30.02 2.46
C PHE A 105 23.73 -28.56 2.20
N GLY A 106 23.86 -28.15 0.94
CA GLY A 106 23.57 -26.81 0.48
C GLY A 106 22.12 -26.63 0.01
N ILE A 107 21.76 -25.37 -0.24
CA ILE A 107 20.47 -25.01 -0.86
C ILE A 107 20.77 -24.37 -2.21
N ARG A 108 20.28 -24.99 -3.27
CA ARG A 108 20.37 -24.42 -4.61
C ARG A 108 19.58 -23.11 -4.69
N PRO A 109 20.14 -22.05 -5.31
CA PRO A 109 19.39 -20.84 -5.62
C PRO A 109 18.09 -21.16 -6.36
N ALA A 110 17.01 -20.45 -6.01
CA ALA A 110 15.69 -20.73 -6.59
C ALA A 110 15.68 -20.65 -8.12
N GLN A 111 16.44 -19.71 -8.69
CA GLN A 111 16.60 -19.52 -10.14
C GLN A 111 17.20 -20.74 -10.86
N LEU A 112 18.03 -21.54 -10.18
CA LEU A 112 18.68 -22.73 -10.75
C LEU A 112 17.98 -24.04 -10.38
N SER A 113 16.91 -23.97 -9.58
CA SER A 113 16.08 -25.12 -9.20
C SER A 113 14.83 -25.19 -10.06
N TYR A 114 13.96 -26.18 -9.82
CA TYR A 114 12.67 -26.32 -10.51
C TYR A 114 11.83 -25.02 -10.49
N ALA A 115 12.01 -24.13 -9.51
CA ALA A 115 11.27 -22.86 -9.43
C ALA A 115 11.67 -21.86 -10.53
N GLY A 116 12.91 -21.91 -11.02
CA GLY A 116 13.40 -21.06 -12.10
C GLY A 116 13.08 -21.60 -13.50
N ASP A 117 12.77 -22.90 -13.62
CA ASP A 117 12.48 -23.53 -14.89
C ASP A 117 11.22 -22.92 -15.57
N PRO A 118 11.35 -22.35 -16.79
CA PRO A 118 10.21 -21.77 -17.51
C PRO A 118 9.09 -22.78 -17.76
N GLN A 119 9.41 -24.06 -17.99
CA GLN A 119 8.41 -25.09 -18.22
C GLN A 119 7.59 -25.36 -16.96
N TYR A 120 8.26 -25.56 -15.82
CA TYR A 120 7.62 -25.67 -14.52
C TYR A 120 6.75 -24.44 -14.20
N GLN A 121 7.25 -23.21 -14.41
CA GLN A 121 6.49 -21.99 -14.13
C GLN A 121 5.22 -21.90 -14.99
N LYS A 122 5.31 -22.24 -16.28
CA LYS A 122 4.16 -22.27 -17.19
C LYS A 122 3.15 -23.34 -16.77
N LEU A 123 3.63 -24.54 -16.44
CA LEU A 123 2.80 -25.67 -15.98
C LEU A 123 2.12 -25.35 -14.65
N TRP A 124 2.84 -24.77 -13.69
CA TRP A 124 2.31 -24.34 -12.40
C TRP A 124 1.21 -23.28 -12.56
N LYS A 125 1.46 -22.24 -13.38
CA LYS A 125 0.46 -21.22 -13.69
C LYS A 125 -0.80 -21.85 -14.31
N SER A 126 -0.62 -22.81 -15.22
CA SER A 126 -1.74 -23.53 -15.84
C SER A 126 -2.48 -24.44 -14.86
N TYR A 127 -1.78 -25.15 -13.97
CA TYR A 127 -2.39 -25.95 -12.90
C TYR A 127 -3.24 -25.08 -11.96
N VAL A 128 -2.71 -23.96 -11.48
CA VAL A 128 -3.43 -23.03 -10.59
C VAL A 128 -4.65 -22.42 -11.30
N LYS A 129 -4.52 -22.06 -12.58
CA LYS A 129 -5.64 -21.58 -13.40
C LYS A 129 -6.73 -22.64 -13.53
N LEU A 130 -6.38 -23.88 -13.91
CA LEU A 130 -7.35 -24.97 -14.04
C LEU A 130 -8.03 -25.29 -12.72
N ARG A 131 -7.28 -25.35 -11.61
CA ARG A 131 -7.84 -25.54 -10.26
C ARG A 131 -8.88 -24.46 -9.92
N HIS A 132 -8.58 -23.20 -10.25
CA HIS A 132 -9.51 -22.09 -10.04
C HIS A 132 -10.74 -22.19 -10.95
N LEU A 133 -10.58 -22.59 -12.22
CA LEU A 133 -11.70 -22.81 -13.13
C LEU A 133 -12.63 -23.93 -12.64
N LEU A 134 -12.06 -25.05 -12.18
CA LEU A 134 -12.84 -26.18 -11.68
C LEU A 134 -13.59 -25.85 -10.40
N ALA A 135 -13.01 -25.02 -9.52
CA ALA A 135 -13.68 -24.56 -8.31
C ALA A 135 -14.92 -23.69 -8.61
N ASN A 136 -14.92 -22.97 -9.74
CA ASN A 136 -16.01 -22.07 -10.13
C ASN A 136 -16.92 -22.65 -11.23
N SER A 137 -16.60 -23.85 -11.74
CA SER A 137 -17.38 -24.47 -12.81
C SER A 137 -18.64 -25.13 -12.22
N PRO A 138 -19.83 -24.91 -12.80
CA PRO A 138 -21.09 -25.45 -12.26
C PRO A 138 -21.14 -26.99 -12.35
N LYS A 139 -20.42 -27.60 -13.30
CA LYS A 139 -20.28 -29.05 -13.44
C LYS A 139 -18.84 -29.40 -13.76
N VAL A 140 -18.21 -30.15 -12.86
CA VAL A 140 -16.83 -30.63 -13.04
C VAL A 140 -16.86 -31.93 -13.85
N LYS A 141 -16.36 -31.90 -15.09
CA LYS A 141 -16.24 -33.11 -15.93
C LYS A 141 -15.11 -33.99 -15.41
N GLN A 142 -15.30 -35.32 -15.48
CA GLN A 142 -14.28 -36.29 -15.04
C GLN A 142 -12.96 -36.13 -15.82
N ILE A 143 -13.04 -35.77 -17.10
CA ILE A 143 -11.89 -35.49 -17.96
C ILE A 143 -11.05 -34.33 -17.40
N ASP A 144 -11.68 -33.28 -16.87
CA ASP A 144 -10.97 -32.12 -16.36
C ASP A 144 -10.31 -32.40 -15.00
N LYS A 145 -10.92 -33.27 -14.17
CA LYS A 145 -10.26 -33.82 -12.97
C LYS A 145 -9.02 -34.63 -13.36
N GLN A 146 -9.14 -35.53 -14.33
CA GLN A 146 -8.00 -36.31 -14.81
C GLN A 146 -6.87 -35.41 -15.34
N LYS A 147 -7.18 -34.37 -16.11
CA LYS A 147 -6.19 -33.37 -16.55
C LYS A 147 -5.53 -32.65 -15.38
N LEU A 148 -6.27 -32.31 -14.33
CA LEU A 148 -5.71 -31.67 -13.15
C LEU A 148 -4.71 -32.60 -12.44
N THR A 149 -5.09 -33.87 -12.23
CA THR A 149 -4.22 -34.89 -11.63
C THR A 149 -2.97 -35.14 -12.47
N GLN A 150 -3.11 -35.28 -13.78
CA GLN A 150 -1.97 -35.43 -14.70
C GLN A 150 -1.00 -34.25 -14.63
N ARG A 151 -1.50 -33.01 -14.53
CA ARG A 151 -0.66 -31.82 -14.36
C ARG A 151 0.04 -31.81 -13.00
N GLU A 152 -0.63 -32.27 -11.95
CA GLU A 152 -0.07 -32.40 -10.62
C GLU A 152 1.06 -33.44 -10.57
N GLU A 153 0.84 -34.61 -11.16
CA GLU A 153 1.85 -35.67 -11.33
C GLU A 153 3.05 -35.17 -12.14
N ALA A 154 2.81 -34.45 -13.24
CA ALA A 154 3.89 -33.85 -14.03
C ALA A 154 4.70 -32.81 -13.22
N LEU A 155 4.04 -31.98 -12.42
CA LEU A 155 4.70 -31.05 -11.50
C LEU A 155 5.52 -31.79 -10.45
N GLN A 156 4.99 -32.88 -9.87
CA GLN A 156 5.73 -33.71 -8.91
C GLN A 156 6.93 -34.39 -9.56
N LYS A 157 6.80 -34.90 -10.78
CA LYS A 157 7.89 -35.51 -11.54
C LYS A 157 9.05 -34.53 -11.78
N ILE A 158 8.74 -33.27 -12.11
CA ILE A 158 9.75 -32.22 -12.25
C ILE A 158 10.41 -31.91 -10.89
N ARG A 159 9.63 -31.82 -9.81
CA ARG A 159 10.17 -31.57 -8.45
C ARG A 159 11.06 -32.69 -7.94
N GLN A 160 10.74 -33.94 -8.26
CA GLN A 160 11.49 -35.11 -7.81
C GLN A 160 12.79 -35.34 -8.59
N LYS A 161 12.93 -34.75 -9.78
CA LYS A 161 14.15 -34.86 -10.60
C LYS A 161 15.35 -34.29 -9.84
N ASN A 162 16.30 -35.16 -9.47
CA ASN A 162 17.48 -34.81 -8.65
C ASN A 162 18.27 -33.62 -9.23
N THR A 163 18.35 -33.48 -10.56
CA THR A 163 19.05 -32.37 -11.21
C THR A 163 18.44 -30.99 -10.92
N MET A 164 17.17 -30.93 -10.50
CA MET A 164 16.41 -29.69 -10.29
C MET A 164 15.95 -29.52 -8.84
N ARG A 165 16.29 -30.46 -7.94
CA ARG A 165 15.96 -30.36 -6.52
C ARG A 165 16.63 -29.16 -5.89
N ARG A 166 15.95 -28.58 -4.90
CA ARG A 166 16.42 -27.39 -4.19
C ARG A 166 17.45 -27.75 -3.12
N GLU A 167 17.28 -28.88 -2.45
CA GLU A 167 18.28 -29.46 -1.58
C GLU A 167 19.35 -30.12 -2.46
N VAL A 168 20.61 -29.77 -2.22
CA VAL A 168 21.75 -30.30 -2.97
C VAL A 168 22.80 -30.79 -1.99
N THR A 169 23.29 -32.00 -2.23
CA THR A 169 24.46 -32.57 -1.58
C THR A 169 25.66 -32.24 -2.46
N VAL A 170 26.62 -31.52 -1.91
CA VAL A 170 27.88 -31.21 -2.59
C VAL A 170 28.99 -31.95 -1.87
N GLU A 171 29.70 -32.78 -2.61
CA GLU A 171 30.88 -33.51 -2.13
C GLU A 171 32.12 -32.78 -2.62
N LEU A 172 33.01 -32.42 -1.69
CA LEU A 172 34.24 -31.69 -1.97
C LEU A 172 35.41 -32.46 -1.35
N SER A 173 36.53 -32.56 -2.05
CA SER A 173 37.78 -33.03 -1.44
C SER A 173 38.19 -32.10 -0.31
N SER A 174 38.58 -32.63 0.85
CA SER A 174 39.13 -31.83 1.96
C SER A 174 40.53 -31.25 1.69
N GLN A 175 41.15 -31.58 0.54
CA GLN A 175 42.45 -31.08 0.15
C GLN A 175 42.52 -29.54 0.14
N GLY A 176 43.51 -28.99 0.85
CA GLY A 176 43.76 -27.55 0.91
C GLY A 176 42.74 -26.75 1.72
N PHE A 177 41.81 -27.40 2.43
CA PHE A 177 40.90 -26.73 3.36
C PHE A 177 41.54 -26.53 4.73
N TRP A 178 41.31 -25.35 5.31
CA TRP A 178 41.79 -24.95 6.63
C TRP A 178 40.60 -24.82 7.57
N LYS A 179 40.78 -25.23 8.83
CA LYS A 179 39.82 -24.94 9.89
C LYS A 179 39.82 -23.44 10.16
N THR A 180 38.66 -22.89 10.52
CA THR A 180 38.56 -21.47 10.90
C THR A 180 38.27 -21.29 12.39
N GLY A 181 37.80 -22.33 13.08
CA GLY A 181 37.24 -22.24 14.43
C GLY A 181 35.90 -21.51 14.51
N ILE A 182 35.39 -20.99 13.39
CA ILE A 182 34.11 -20.28 13.30
C ILE A 182 33.00 -21.27 12.95
N ARG A 183 31.89 -21.18 13.68
CA ARG A 183 30.70 -21.99 13.47
C ARG A 183 29.64 -21.24 12.68
N SER A 184 28.68 -21.98 12.13
CA SER A 184 27.63 -21.46 11.24
C SER A 184 26.64 -20.47 11.90
N ASP A 185 26.56 -20.46 13.23
CA ASP A 185 25.76 -19.51 14.01
C ASP A 185 26.27 -18.07 13.90
N VAL A 186 27.59 -17.87 13.90
CA VAL A 186 28.21 -16.54 13.72
C VAL A 186 27.87 -15.97 12.35
N CYS A 187 27.88 -16.81 11.30
CA CYS A 187 27.46 -16.38 9.97
C CYS A 187 26.01 -15.92 9.95
N GLN A 188 25.09 -16.60 10.65
CA GLN A 188 23.70 -16.18 10.69
C GLN A 188 23.54 -14.77 11.27
N HIS A 189 24.24 -14.45 12.35
CA HIS A 189 24.23 -13.11 12.95
C HIS A 189 24.88 -12.08 12.02
N ALA A 190 26.02 -12.42 11.43
CA ALA A 190 26.74 -11.54 10.51
C ALA A 190 25.87 -11.12 9.32
N MET A 191 25.01 -12.01 8.81
CA MET A 191 24.12 -11.71 7.69
C MET A 191 22.92 -10.83 8.07
N MET A 192 22.61 -10.66 9.36
CA MET A 192 21.56 -9.75 9.83
C MET A 192 22.07 -8.33 10.07
N LEU A 193 23.37 -8.14 10.31
CA LEU A 193 23.98 -6.83 10.57
C LEU A 193 23.84 -5.83 9.41
N PRO A 194 23.96 -6.23 8.12
CA PRO A 194 23.68 -5.34 7.00
C PRO A 194 22.28 -4.73 7.03
N VAL A 195 21.27 -5.47 7.49
CA VAL A 195 19.90 -4.97 7.66
C VAL A 195 19.85 -3.86 8.70
N LEU A 196 20.46 -4.11 9.87
CA LEU A 196 20.51 -3.15 10.98
C LEU A 196 21.28 -1.88 10.59
N THR A 197 22.46 -2.04 10.00
CA THR A 197 23.29 -0.89 9.59
C THR A 197 22.60 -0.07 8.49
N HIS A 198 21.91 -0.71 7.55
CA HIS A 198 21.09 0.00 6.57
C HIS A 198 19.95 0.77 7.24
N HIS A 199 19.23 0.14 8.16
CA HIS A 199 18.14 0.78 8.91
C HIS A 199 18.62 2.02 9.67
N ILE A 200 19.72 1.91 10.44
CA ILE A 200 20.29 3.05 11.17
C ILE A 200 20.69 4.18 10.22
N ARG A 201 21.42 3.86 9.15
CA ARG A 201 21.85 4.86 8.16
C ARG A 201 20.66 5.53 7.48
N TYR A 202 19.63 4.75 7.15
CA TYR A 202 18.43 5.28 6.52
C TYR A 202 17.67 6.23 7.46
N HIS A 203 17.52 5.89 8.73
CA HIS A 203 16.91 6.80 9.71
C HIS A 203 17.73 8.08 9.93
N GLN A 204 19.06 8.02 9.87
CA GLN A 204 19.91 9.22 9.87
C GLN A 204 19.67 10.07 8.61
N CYS A 205 19.50 9.46 7.44
CA CYS A 205 19.08 10.20 6.24
C CYS A 205 17.69 10.82 6.42
N LEU A 206 16.73 10.11 6.99
CA LEU A 206 15.40 10.66 7.26
C LEU A 206 15.44 11.84 8.24
N MET A 207 16.40 11.88 9.18
CA MET A 207 16.60 13.05 10.05
C MET A 207 17.05 14.29 9.27
N HIS A 208 17.72 14.10 8.14
CA HIS A 208 18.01 15.20 7.22
C HIS A 208 16.76 15.60 6.43
N LEU A 209 15.97 14.62 5.99
CA LEU A 209 14.71 14.87 5.30
C LEU A 209 13.72 15.68 6.15
N ASP A 210 13.59 15.40 7.45
CA ASP A 210 12.73 16.19 8.35
C ASP A 210 13.09 17.69 8.31
N LYS A 211 14.39 18.02 8.25
CA LYS A 211 14.86 19.40 8.16
C LYS A 211 14.48 20.05 6.83
N LEU A 212 14.47 19.28 5.73
CA LEU A 212 14.00 19.76 4.43
C LEU A 212 12.48 19.98 4.43
N ILE A 213 11.74 19.07 5.07
CA ILE A 213 10.28 19.17 5.26
C ILE A 213 9.91 20.32 6.20
N GLY A 214 10.78 20.69 7.14
CA GLY A 214 10.47 21.71 8.14
C GLY A 214 9.50 21.23 9.22
N TYR A 215 9.20 19.93 9.26
CA TYR A 215 8.39 19.26 10.26
C TYR A 215 9.15 18.02 10.75
N MET A 216 9.21 17.84 12.06
CA MET A 216 9.95 16.74 12.70
C MET A 216 8.99 15.65 13.14
N PHE A 217 9.00 14.51 12.42
CA PHE A 217 8.14 13.37 12.77
C PHE A 217 8.52 12.76 14.13
N LYS A 218 7.53 12.54 14.99
CA LYS A 218 7.70 11.83 16.28
C LYS A 218 7.74 10.32 16.03
N GLU A 219 6.83 9.80 15.22
CA GLU A 219 6.74 8.42 14.77
C GLU A 219 7.61 8.18 13.53
N ARG A 220 8.88 7.83 13.76
CA ARG A 220 9.86 7.55 12.67
C ARG A 220 9.42 6.43 11.74
N CYS A 221 8.65 5.46 12.26
CA CYS A 221 8.12 4.36 11.48
C CYS A 221 7.09 4.83 10.44
N LEU A 222 6.29 5.85 10.75
CA LEU A 222 5.30 6.42 9.84
C LEU A 222 6.00 7.12 8.66
N LEU A 223 7.02 7.93 8.95
CA LEU A 223 7.82 8.57 7.89
C LEU A 223 8.53 7.53 7.02
N GLN A 224 9.14 6.50 7.62
CA GLN A 224 9.74 5.40 6.86
C GLN A 224 8.69 4.73 5.97
N LEU A 225 7.49 4.46 6.48
CA LEU A 225 6.40 3.86 5.73
C LEU A 225 5.97 4.77 4.56
N ALA A 226 5.83 6.07 4.77
CA ALA A 226 5.48 7.04 3.71
C ALA A 226 6.49 7.02 2.55
N MET A 227 7.78 6.79 2.85
CA MET A 227 8.85 6.70 1.86
C MET A 227 8.98 5.31 1.19
N THR A 228 8.17 4.31 1.57
CA THR A 228 8.23 2.95 0.99
C THR A 228 7.36 2.80 -0.25
N HIS A 229 7.98 2.53 -1.40
CA HIS A 229 7.25 2.23 -2.63
C HIS A 229 6.78 0.76 -2.67
N PRO A 230 5.63 0.41 -3.28
CA PRO A 230 5.11 -0.97 -3.33
C PRO A 230 6.00 -1.98 -4.06
N SER A 231 6.90 -1.51 -4.94
CA SER A 231 7.91 -2.36 -5.58
C SER A 231 9.07 -2.72 -4.64
N HIS A 232 9.25 -1.97 -3.55
CA HIS A 232 10.33 -2.20 -2.60
C HIS A 232 10.01 -3.40 -1.72
N HIS A 233 10.81 -4.45 -1.89
CA HIS A 233 10.83 -5.59 -0.99
C HIS A 233 11.96 -5.36 0.02
N LEU A 234 11.85 -5.94 1.22
CA LEU A 234 12.94 -5.86 2.20
C LEU A 234 14.24 -6.41 1.58
N ASN A 235 15.10 -5.49 1.17
CA ASN A 235 16.46 -5.79 0.76
C ASN A 235 17.29 -5.86 2.03
N PHE A 236 18.24 -6.79 2.12
CA PHE A 236 19.08 -6.99 3.31
C PHE A 236 20.07 -5.83 3.58
N GLY A 237 19.78 -4.61 3.11
CA GLY A 237 20.74 -3.50 3.07
C GLY A 237 21.89 -3.71 2.08
N MET A 238 21.87 -4.80 1.32
CA MET A 238 22.89 -5.21 0.36
C MET A 238 22.27 -6.06 -0.76
N ASN A 239 23.09 -6.45 -1.76
CA ASN A 239 22.64 -7.32 -2.83
C ASN A 239 22.08 -8.64 -2.28
N PRO A 240 20.78 -8.94 -2.49
CA PRO A 240 20.14 -10.14 -1.96
C PRO A 240 20.77 -11.46 -2.45
N ASP A 241 21.41 -11.48 -3.62
CA ASP A 241 22.06 -12.69 -4.14
C ASP A 241 23.31 -13.05 -3.34
N HIS A 242 24.13 -12.06 -2.97
CA HIS A 242 25.26 -12.29 -2.06
C HIS A 242 24.78 -12.79 -0.70
N ALA A 243 23.70 -12.19 -0.17
CA ALA A 243 23.11 -12.62 1.08
C ALA A 243 22.68 -14.10 1.06
N ARG A 244 21.95 -14.48 0.02
CA ARG A 244 21.46 -15.85 -0.18
C ARG A 244 22.59 -16.86 -0.37
N ASN A 245 23.63 -16.51 -1.13
CA ASN A 245 24.77 -17.39 -1.36
C ASN A 245 25.57 -17.63 -0.08
N SER A 246 25.87 -16.59 0.69
CA SER A 246 26.56 -16.72 1.97
C SER A 246 25.77 -17.55 2.98
N LEU A 247 24.44 -17.35 3.06
CA LEU A 247 23.57 -18.16 3.92
C LEU A 247 23.50 -19.63 3.48
N SER A 248 23.48 -19.91 2.18
CA SER A 248 23.49 -21.29 1.68
C SER A 248 24.79 -22.01 2.06
N ASN A 249 25.93 -21.36 1.81
CA ASN A 249 27.24 -22.01 1.96
C ASN A 249 27.70 -22.10 3.42
N CYS A 250 27.40 -21.07 4.23
CA CYS A 250 27.95 -20.93 5.59
C CYS A 250 26.88 -20.81 6.69
N GLY A 251 25.60 -20.66 6.35
CA GLY A 251 24.52 -20.53 7.32
C GLY A 251 24.14 -21.84 8.00
N ILE A 252 23.07 -21.83 8.80
CA ILE A 252 22.58 -23.03 9.48
C ILE A 252 21.81 -23.92 8.50
N ARG A 253 21.92 -25.25 8.63
CA ARG A 253 21.34 -26.24 7.68
C ARG A 253 19.81 -26.19 7.59
N GLN A 254 19.09 -26.15 8.71
CA GLN A 254 17.63 -26.16 8.75
C GLN A 254 17.08 -25.08 9.67
N PRO A 255 17.07 -23.81 9.23
CA PRO A 255 16.34 -22.78 9.94
C PRO A 255 14.83 -23.11 9.88
N LYS A 256 14.15 -23.02 11.02
CA LYS A 256 12.70 -23.14 11.08
C LYS A 256 12.09 -21.89 10.45
N TYR A 257 11.71 -21.98 9.18
CA TYR A 257 10.92 -20.95 8.53
C TYR A 257 9.47 -21.04 9.04
N GLY A 258 8.91 -19.92 9.52
CA GLY A 258 7.48 -19.83 9.83
C GLY A 258 6.59 -20.08 8.61
N ASP A 259 5.27 -20.11 8.81
CA ASP A 259 4.33 -20.39 7.73
C ASP A 259 4.32 -19.25 6.68
N ARG A 260 4.55 -19.59 5.40
CA ARG A 260 4.51 -18.65 4.27
C ARG A 260 3.13 -18.04 4.05
N LYS A 261 2.08 -18.62 4.65
CA LYS A 261 0.71 -18.07 4.60
C LYS A 261 0.62 -16.65 5.12
N VAL A 262 1.42 -16.29 6.13
CA VAL A 262 1.43 -14.95 6.74
C VAL A 262 1.71 -13.89 5.66
N HIS A 263 2.75 -14.09 4.83
CA HIS A 263 3.10 -13.16 3.76
C HIS A 263 2.03 -13.10 2.66
N HIS A 264 1.42 -14.26 2.33
CA HIS A 264 0.37 -14.34 1.32
C HIS A 264 -0.95 -13.69 1.75
N MET A 265 -1.27 -13.68 3.05
CA MET A 265 -2.49 -13.05 3.55
C MET A 265 -2.44 -11.52 3.47
N TYR A 266 -1.27 -10.90 3.70
CA TYR A 266 -1.17 -9.43 3.77
C TYR A 266 -0.79 -8.75 2.45
N MET A 267 -0.15 -9.44 1.51
CA MET A 267 0.28 -8.82 0.23
C MET A 267 -0.67 -9.08 -0.94
N ARG A 268 -1.64 -10.00 -0.80
CA ARG A 268 -2.44 -10.45 -1.94
C ARG A 268 -3.70 -9.60 -2.11
N LYS A 269 -3.59 -8.59 -2.99
CA LYS A 269 -4.73 -7.77 -3.44
C LYS A 269 -5.52 -8.34 -4.64
N LYS A 270 -5.00 -9.34 -5.35
CA LYS A 270 -5.55 -9.78 -6.64
C LYS A 270 -6.41 -11.05 -6.55
N GLY A 271 -7.62 -10.96 -7.10
CA GLY A 271 -8.56 -12.06 -7.30
C GLY A 271 -9.92 -11.77 -6.67
N ILE A 272 -11.01 -12.27 -7.28
CA ILE A 272 -12.37 -12.01 -6.79
C ILE A 272 -12.60 -12.56 -5.38
N ASN A 273 -12.13 -13.77 -5.08
CA ASN A 273 -12.32 -14.36 -3.75
C ASN A 273 -11.58 -13.57 -2.66
N THR A 274 -10.39 -13.03 -2.96
CA THR A 274 -9.66 -12.18 -2.01
C THR A 274 -10.35 -10.83 -1.86
N LEU A 275 -10.83 -10.24 -2.96
CA LEU A 275 -11.59 -8.99 -2.94
C LEU A 275 -12.85 -9.15 -2.07
N ILE A 276 -13.70 -10.13 -2.36
CA ILE A 276 -14.93 -10.39 -1.59
C ILE A 276 -14.62 -10.63 -0.11
N ASN A 277 -13.61 -11.45 0.20
CA ASN A 277 -13.24 -11.74 1.59
C ASN A 277 -12.72 -10.50 2.33
N ILE A 278 -11.97 -9.62 1.67
CA ILE A 278 -11.49 -8.39 2.30
C ILE A 278 -12.64 -7.40 2.45
N MET A 279 -13.40 -7.16 1.38
CA MET A 279 -14.55 -6.24 1.38
C MET A 279 -15.67 -6.69 2.32
N SER A 280 -15.77 -7.97 2.68
CA SER A 280 -16.72 -8.46 3.68
C SER A 280 -16.29 -8.21 5.13
N ARG A 281 -15.04 -7.79 5.37
CA ARG A 281 -14.59 -7.45 6.73
C ARG A 281 -15.16 -6.10 7.11
N LEU A 282 -15.83 -6.05 8.25
CA LEU A 282 -16.31 -4.81 8.83
C LEU A 282 -15.16 -4.00 9.42
N GLY A 283 -15.40 -2.70 9.58
CA GLY A 283 -14.46 -1.78 10.20
C GLY A 283 -14.17 -2.16 11.65
N GLN A 284 -13.04 -1.71 12.16
CA GLN A 284 -12.64 -1.84 13.55
C GLN A 284 -12.90 -0.50 14.26
N ASP A 285 -13.45 -0.56 15.47
CA ASP A 285 -13.69 0.63 16.28
C ASP A 285 -12.36 1.18 16.85
N ASP A 286 -11.42 0.29 17.16
CA ASP A 286 -10.08 0.66 17.63
C ASP A 286 -9.10 0.87 16.46
N PRO A 287 -8.32 1.96 16.46
CA PRO A 287 -7.31 2.24 15.44
C PRO A 287 -6.10 1.32 15.63
N SER A 288 -6.19 0.10 15.09
CA SER A 288 -5.05 -0.81 15.07
C SER A 288 -4.09 -0.47 13.93
N PRO A 289 -2.76 -0.59 14.13
CA PRO A 289 -1.80 -0.27 13.08
C PRO A 289 -1.97 -1.23 11.90
N SER A 290 -1.90 -0.66 10.70
CA SER A 290 -1.89 -1.38 9.43
C SER A 290 -0.80 -2.46 9.40
N ARG A 291 -1.14 -3.65 8.89
CA ARG A 291 -0.15 -4.70 8.58
C ARG A 291 0.44 -4.57 7.16
N ILE A 292 -0.04 -3.59 6.39
CA ILE A 292 0.40 -3.33 5.02
C ILE A 292 1.65 -2.44 5.05
N ASN A 293 2.77 -2.97 4.56
CA ASN A 293 4.09 -2.34 4.63
C ASN A 293 4.46 -1.58 3.33
N HIS A 294 3.56 -0.76 2.81
CA HIS A 294 3.83 0.15 1.69
C HIS A 294 2.93 1.39 1.76
N ASN A 295 3.33 2.46 1.08
CA ASN A 295 2.71 3.78 1.22
C ASN A 295 1.36 3.99 0.50
N GLU A 296 0.86 3.06 -0.33
CA GLU A 296 -0.41 3.24 -1.10
C GLU A 296 -1.60 3.74 -0.25
N ARG A 297 -1.72 3.33 1.02
CA ARG A 297 -2.81 3.83 1.90
C ARG A 297 -2.60 5.28 2.32
N LEU A 298 -1.35 5.68 2.56
CA LEU A 298 -0.99 7.05 2.89
C LEU A 298 -1.13 7.96 1.66
N GLU A 299 -0.81 7.44 0.47
CA GLU A 299 -1.08 8.11 -0.82
C GLU A 299 -2.58 8.41 -0.94
N PHE A 300 -3.46 7.42 -0.71
CA PHE A 300 -4.91 7.60 -0.72
C PHE A 300 -5.40 8.71 0.23
N LEU A 301 -4.84 8.79 1.44
CA LEU A 301 -5.16 9.86 2.40
C LEU A 301 -4.60 11.21 1.94
N GLY A 302 -3.35 11.22 1.49
CA GLY A 302 -2.65 12.41 1.05
C GLY A 302 -3.26 13.07 -0.18
N ASP A 303 -3.73 12.28 -1.14
CA ASP A 303 -4.50 12.74 -2.31
C ASP A 303 -5.72 13.56 -1.85
N ALA A 304 -6.54 13.00 -0.95
CA ALA A 304 -7.71 13.70 -0.42
C ALA A 304 -7.34 14.98 0.37
N VAL A 305 -6.23 14.97 1.12
CA VAL A 305 -5.72 16.15 1.84
C VAL A 305 -5.27 17.25 0.88
N VAL A 306 -4.51 16.90 -0.17
CA VAL A 306 -4.02 17.86 -1.16
C VAL A 306 -5.18 18.45 -1.96
N GLU A 307 -6.15 17.62 -2.36
CA GLU A 307 -7.38 18.08 -3.02
C GLU A 307 -8.17 19.03 -2.13
N PHE A 308 -8.39 18.67 -0.86
CA PHE A 308 -9.08 19.52 0.10
C PHE A 308 -8.38 20.87 0.33
N LEU A 309 -7.07 20.85 0.62
CA LEU A 309 -6.29 22.06 0.84
C LEU A 309 -6.37 22.98 -0.38
N THR A 310 -6.20 22.42 -1.57
CA THR A 310 -6.28 23.19 -2.83
C THR A 310 -7.67 23.78 -3.04
N SER A 311 -8.74 22.99 -2.85
CA SER A 311 -10.12 23.45 -2.99
C SER A 311 -10.48 24.58 -2.02
N VAL A 312 -10.11 24.45 -0.74
CA VAL A 312 -10.34 25.48 0.29
C VAL A 312 -9.64 26.79 -0.08
N HIS A 313 -8.35 26.74 -0.40
CA HIS A 313 -7.58 27.95 -0.68
C HIS A 313 -8.08 28.66 -1.93
N LEU A 314 -8.36 27.92 -3.01
CA LEU A 314 -8.93 28.50 -4.23
C LEU A 314 -10.31 29.11 -3.97
N TYR A 315 -11.13 28.48 -3.12
CA TYR A 315 -12.45 28.99 -2.77
C TYR A 315 -12.37 30.33 -2.01
N TYR A 316 -11.49 30.47 -1.03
CA TYR A 316 -11.36 31.71 -0.26
C TYR A 316 -10.62 32.81 -1.03
N LEU A 317 -9.57 32.48 -1.78
CA LEU A 317 -8.76 33.47 -2.51
C LEU A 317 -9.47 34.07 -3.73
N PHE A 318 -10.39 33.33 -4.36
CA PHE A 318 -11.07 33.76 -5.59
C PHE A 318 -12.60 33.81 -5.43
N PRO A 319 -13.14 34.76 -4.62
CA PRO A 319 -14.57 34.83 -4.30
C PRO A 319 -15.47 35.09 -5.54
N ASN A 320 -14.92 35.73 -6.57
CA ASN A 320 -15.65 36.10 -7.78
C ASN A 320 -15.52 35.08 -8.92
N LEU A 321 -14.73 34.01 -8.74
CA LEU A 321 -14.50 33.00 -9.77
C LEU A 321 -15.56 31.89 -9.69
N GLU A 322 -16.10 31.51 -10.83
CA GLU A 322 -17.05 30.40 -10.94
C GLU A 322 -16.39 29.03 -10.72
N GLU A 323 -17.22 28.04 -10.40
CA GLU A 323 -16.84 26.63 -10.16
C GLU A 323 -15.91 26.07 -11.24
N GLY A 324 -16.23 26.29 -12.52
CA GLY A 324 -15.42 25.77 -13.63
C GLY A 324 -13.98 26.28 -13.64
N GLY A 325 -13.77 27.54 -13.22
CA GLY A 325 -12.43 28.11 -13.07
C GLY A 325 -11.68 27.50 -11.89
N LEU A 326 -12.35 27.36 -10.74
CA LEU A 326 -11.79 26.73 -9.54
C LEU A 326 -11.38 25.27 -9.80
N ALA A 327 -12.24 24.49 -10.46
CA ALA A 327 -11.98 23.10 -10.81
C ALA A 327 -10.79 22.97 -11.78
N THR A 328 -10.66 23.90 -12.73
CA THR A 328 -9.51 23.95 -13.66
C THR A 328 -8.21 24.21 -12.91
N TYR A 329 -8.18 25.20 -12.01
CA TYR A 329 -7.00 25.47 -11.18
C TYR A 329 -6.67 24.33 -10.23
N ARG A 330 -7.67 23.74 -9.57
CA ARG A 330 -7.47 22.56 -8.71
C ARG A 330 -6.78 21.46 -9.50
N THR A 331 -7.35 21.05 -10.63
CA THR A 331 -6.82 19.98 -11.49
C THR A 331 -5.39 20.26 -11.94
N ALA A 332 -5.08 21.51 -12.30
CA ALA A 332 -3.73 21.91 -12.70
C ALA A 332 -2.71 21.87 -11.55
N ILE A 333 -3.13 22.12 -10.31
CA ILE A 333 -2.27 22.06 -9.12
C ILE A 333 -2.06 20.63 -8.65
N VAL A 334 -3.12 19.81 -8.61
CA VAL A 334 -3.07 18.43 -8.08
C VAL A 334 -2.60 17.39 -9.09
N GLN A 335 -2.40 17.74 -10.36
CA GLN A 335 -1.91 16.79 -11.35
C GLN A 335 -0.55 16.17 -10.95
N ASN A 336 -0.37 14.87 -11.18
CA ASN A 336 0.84 14.13 -10.79
C ASN A 336 2.13 14.75 -11.37
N GLN A 337 2.08 15.37 -12.54
CA GLN A 337 3.24 16.04 -13.14
C GLN A 337 3.74 17.22 -12.29
N HIS A 338 2.81 17.99 -11.74
CA HIS A 338 3.13 19.12 -10.87
C HIS A 338 3.58 18.64 -9.50
N LEU A 339 2.88 17.65 -8.92
CA LEU A 339 3.28 17.04 -7.64
C LEU A 339 4.67 16.41 -7.71
N ALA A 340 5.04 15.76 -8.82
CA ALA A 340 6.40 15.26 -9.04
C ALA A 340 7.45 16.41 -9.08
N MET A 341 7.08 17.57 -9.62
CA MET A 341 7.95 18.77 -9.58
C MET A 341 8.13 19.26 -8.14
N LEU A 342 7.07 19.31 -7.34
CA LEU A 342 7.13 19.68 -5.92
C LEU A 342 7.96 18.67 -5.10
N ALA A 343 7.77 17.37 -5.36
CA ALA A 343 8.55 16.29 -4.77
C ALA A 343 10.06 16.45 -5.01
N LYS A 344 10.44 16.94 -6.21
CA LYS A 344 11.84 17.20 -6.56
C LYS A 344 12.43 18.37 -5.78
N LYS A 345 11.63 19.37 -5.37
CA LYS A 345 12.10 20.46 -4.49
C LYS A 345 12.54 19.94 -3.12
N LEU A 346 11.94 18.85 -2.65
CA LEU A 346 12.32 18.13 -1.43
C LEU A 346 13.39 17.04 -1.66
N GLU A 347 13.89 16.89 -2.89
CA GLU A 347 14.82 15.82 -3.28
C GLU A 347 14.32 14.41 -2.90
N LEU A 348 12.99 14.17 -2.95
CA LEU A 348 12.40 12.89 -2.49
C LEU A 348 12.91 11.66 -3.26
N ASP A 349 13.37 11.85 -4.49
CA ASP A 349 14.00 10.79 -5.30
C ASP A 349 15.25 10.18 -4.63
N ARG A 350 15.92 10.93 -3.75
CA ARG A 350 17.11 10.47 -3.01
C ARG A 350 16.77 9.73 -1.72
N PHE A 351 15.57 9.91 -1.18
CA PHE A 351 15.13 9.34 0.10
C PHE A 351 14.12 8.22 -0.06
N MET A 352 13.38 8.18 -1.16
CA MET A 352 12.38 7.14 -1.43
C MET A 352 13.03 5.75 -1.52
N LEU A 353 12.42 4.76 -0.86
CA LEU A 353 12.79 3.37 -1.00
C LEU A 353 12.13 2.80 -2.27
N TYR A 354 12.84 2.93 -3.38
CA TYR A 354 12.43 2.47 -4.70
C TYR A 354 13.27 1.29 -5.18
N ALA A 355 12.63 0.24 -5.71
CA ALA A 355 13.37 -0.90 -6.26
C ALA A 355 13.91 -0.58 -7.67
N HIS A 356 15.23 -0.60 -7.83
CA HIS A 356 15.89 -0.52 -9.14
C HIS A 356 15.75 -1.84 -9.91
N GLY A 357 14.56 -2.10 -10.46
CA GLY A 357 14.34 -3.17 -11.42
C GLY A 357 14.66 -2.71 -12.85
N PRO A 358 15.21 -3.57 -13.73
CA PRO A 358 15.52 -3.20 -15.12
C PRO A 358 14.28 -2.69 -15.89
N ASP A 359 13.09 -3.15 -15.53
CA ASP A 359 11.80 -2.74 -16.15
C ASP A 359 11.18 -1.47 -15.52
N LEU A 360 11.71 -0.98 -14.40
CA LEU A 360 11.18 0.15 -13.61
C LEU A 360 12.04 1.42 -13.73
N CYS A 361 13.10 1.40 -14.53
CA CYS A 361 14.05 2.52 -14.66
C CYS A 361 13.64 3.57 -15.72
N ARG A 362 12.34 3.74 -16.00
CA ARG A 362 11.88 4.81 -16.90
C ARG A 362 11.67 6.09 -16.10
N GLU A 363 12.05 7.23 -16.70
CA GLU A 363 11.91 8.53 -16.05
C GLU A 363 10.44 8.88 -15.76
N SER A 364 9.51 8.49 -16.65
CA SER A 364 8.06 8.65 -16.42
C SER A 364 7.61 7.96 -15.15
N ASP A 365 8.04 6.70 -14.97
CA ASP A 365 7.58 5.84 -13.88
C ASP A 365 8.14 6.32 -12.55
N LEU A 366 9.37 6.84 -12.55
CA LEU A 366 9.97 7.50 -11.40
C LEU A 366 9.20 8.78 -11.02
N ARG A 367 8.83 9.63 -11.99
CA ARG A 367 8.04 10.84 -11.71
C ARG A 367 6.68 10.51 -11.12
N HIS A 368 6.00 9.48 -11.63
CA HIS A 368 4.76 8.99 -11.03
C HIS A 368 4.97 8.50 -9.60
N ALA A 369 6.00 7.68 -9.35
CA ALA A 369 6.31 7.22 -8.00
C ALA A 369 6.66 8.37 -7.03
N MET A 370 7.33 9.42 -7.52
CA MET A 370 7.64 10.63 -6.73
C MET A 370 6.37 11.41 -6.36
N ALA A 371 5.42 11.56 -7.28
CA ALA A 371 4.14 12.22 -6.99
C ALA A 371 3.36 11.47 -5.91
N ASN A 372 3.21 10.15 -6.06
CA ASN A 372 2.54 9.29 -5.09
C ASN A 372 3.24 9.31 -3.73
N CYS A 373 4.58 9.31 -3.71
CA CYS A 373 5.37 9.44 -2.48
C CYS A 373 5.18 10.81 -1.81
N PHE A 374 5.03 11.88 -2.60
CA PHE A 374 4.76 13.22 -2.10
C PHE A 374 3.37 13.30 -1.46
N GLU A 375 2.33 12.76 -2.10
CA GLU A 375 0.99 12.65 -1.51
C GLU A 375 1.05 11.84 -0.21
N ALA A 376 1.69 10.67 -0.23
CA ALA A 376 1.87 9.85 0.97
C ALA A 376 2.59 10.58 2.10
N LEU A 377 3.57 11.45 1.78
CA LEU A 377 4.23 12.29 2.76
C LEU A 377 3.28 13.34 3.35
N ILE A 378 2.50 14.04 2.51
CA ILE A 378 1.49 15.00 3.00
C ILE A 378 0.45 14.29 3.87
N GLY A 379 -0.03 13.12 3.46
CA GLY A 379 -0.95 12.30 4.25
C GLY A 379 -0.36 11.86 5.59
N ALA A 380 0.94 11.53 5.63
CA ALA A 380 1.63 11.20 6.88
C ALA A 380 1.80 12.41 7.81
N VAL A 381 2.12 13.59 7.27
CA VAL A 381 2.16 14.84 8.06
C VAL A 381 0.77 15.18 8.59
N TYR A 382 -0.27 15.04 7.77
CA TYR A 382 -1.66 15.26 8.18
C TYR A 382 -2.07 14.33 9.34
N LEU A 383 -1.73 13.04 9.25
CA LEU A 383 -2.11 12.05 10.26
C LEU A 383 -1.47 12.31 11.64
N GLU A 384 -0.21 12.78 11.66
CA GLU A 384 0.52 12.99 12.92
C GLU A 384 0.43 14.44 13.43
N GLY A 385 0.58 15.42 12.54
CA GLY A 385 0.65 16.85 12.83
C GLY A 385 -0.66 17.61 12.62
N GLY A 386 -1.65 17.00 11.97
CA GLY A 386 -2.94 17.63 11.67
C GLY A 386 -2.94 18.49 10.41
N LEU A 387 -4.09 19.13 10.17
CA LEU A 387 -4.34 19.89 8.94
C LEU A 387 -3.44 21.13 8.80
N GLU A 388 -3.14 21.82 9.90
CA GLU A 388 -2.36 23.06 9.85
C GLU A 388 -0.91 22.82 9.42
N GLU A 389 -0.27 21.77 9.92
CA GLU A 389 1.09 21.39 9.51
C GLU A 389 1.15 20.97 8.04
N ALA A 390 0.15 20.22 7.57
CA ALA A 390 0.01 19.85 6.16
C ALA A 390 -0.20 21.10 5.26
N LYS A 391 -1.03 22.05 5.70
CA LYS A 391 -1.27 23.33 5.01
C LYS A 391 0.02 24.14 4.88
N GLN A 392 0.75 24.31 5.96
CA GLN A 392 2.02 25.06 5.98
C GLN A 392 3.06 24.43 5.08
N LEU A 393 3.22 23.10 5.16
CA LEU A 393 4.13 22.36 4.30
C LEU A 393 3.77 22.52 2.83
N PHE A 394 2.50 22.30 2.47
CA PHE A 394 2.04 22.40 1.08
C PHE A 394 2.23 23.82 0.53
N GLY A 395 1.83 24.86 1.27
CA GLY A 395 2.00 26.26 0.86
C GLY A 395 3.47 26.64 0.66
N ARG A 396 4.36 26.21 1.56
CA ARG A 396 5.81 26.44 1.46
C ARG A 396 6.45 25.81 0.22
N LEU A 397 5.93 24.66 -0.21
CA LEU A 397 6.46 23.96 -1.38
C LEU A 397 5.85 24.48 -2.69
N LEU A 398 4.60 24.91 -2.65
CA LEU A 398 3.88 25.46 -3.79
C LEU A 398 4.51 26.78 -4.25
N PHE A 399 4.72 27.72 -3.32
CA PHE A 399 5.26 29.05 -3.61
C PHE A 399 6.68 29.24 -3.08
N ASN A 400 7.61 29.62 -3.95
CA ASN A 400 9.00 29.91 -3.57
C ASN A 400 9.16 31.31 -2.95
N SER A 401 8.32 32.28 -3.35
CA SER A 401 8.35 33.64 -2.80
C SER A 401 7.53 33.71 -1.51
N GLU A 402 8.08 34.38 -0.50
CA GLU A 402 7.43 34.53 0.80
C GLU A 402 6.14 35.34 0.68
N ASP A 403 6.13 36.41 -0.12
CA ASP A 403 4.94 37.26 -0.33
C ASP A 403 3.72 36.47 -0.81
N LEU A 404 3.90 35.55 -1.77
CA LEU A 404 2.79 34.74 -2.29
C LEU A 404 2.38 33.64 -1.32
N ARG A 405 3.35 33.06 -0.61
CA ARG A 405 3.10 32.04 0.41
C ARG A 405 2.26 32.62 1.54
N ASP A 406 2.57 33.82 2.01
CA ASP A 406 1.88 34.45 3.13
C ASP A 406 0.44 34.82 2.76
N VAL A 407 0.20 35.28 1.53
CA VAL A 407 -1.17 35.49 1.01
C VAL A 407 -1.93 34.19 0.87
N TRP A 408 -1.28 33.12 0.38
CA TRP A 408 -1.93 31.82 0.25
C TRP A 408 -2.34 31.25 1.61
N LEU A 409 -1.41 31.21 2.58
CA LEU A 409 -1.66 30.64 3.91
C LEU A 409 -2.67 31.44 4.73
N ASN A 410 -2.72 32.77 4.54
CA ASN A 410 -3.62 33.68 5.24
C ASN A 410 -4.70 34.21 4.31
N TYR A 411 -5.55 33.30 3.81
CA TYR A 411 -6.67 33.68 2.97
C TYR A 411 -7.73 34.49 3.75
N PRO A 412 -8.44 35.43 3.09
CA PRO A 412 -9.47 36.24 3.75
C PRO A 412 -10.72 35.40 4.09
N PRO A 413 -11.54 35.84 5.07
CA PRO A 413 -12.81 35.19 5.38
C PRO A 413 -13.82 35.34 4.23
N HIS A 414 -14.90 34.57 4.27
CA HIS A 414 -15.90 34.57 3.21
C HIS A 414 -16.57 35.96 3.08
N PRO A 415 -16.89 36.46 1.87
CA PRO A 415 -17.49 37.80 1.70
C PRO A 415 -18.75 38.05 2.54
N LEU A 416 -19.56 37.02 2.78
CA LEU A 416 -20.75 37.14 3.64
C LEU A 416 -20.40 37.39 5.12
N GLN A 417 -19.30 36.81 5.61
CA GLN A 417 -18.77 37.05 6.96
C GLN A 417 -18.06 38.41 7.03
N VAL A 418 -17.47 38.89 5.93
CA VAL A 418 -16.88 40.23 5.86
C VAL A 418 -17.94 41.33 6.01
N GLN A 419 -19.13 41.14 5.43
CA GLN A 419 -20.23 42.10 5.55
C GLN A 419 -20.74 42.24 6.99
N GLU A 420 -20.76 41.15 7.75
CA GLU A 420 -21.21 41.12 9.15
C GLU A 420 -20.26 40.20 9.94
N SER A 421 -19.27 40.79 10.61
CA SER A 421 -18.14 40.03 11.19
C SER A 421 -18.46 39.24 12.45
N LEU A 422 -19.48 39.67 13.21
CA LEU A 422 -19.86 39.03 14.47
C LEU A 422 -20.96 37.99 14.27
N THR A 423 -22.08 38.41 13.69
CA THR A 423 -23.24 37.56 13.38
C THR A 423 -24.19 38.30 12.46
N ASP A 424 -24.94 37.56 11.63
CA ASP A 424 -25.95 38.14 10.75
C ASP A 424 -27.40 37.78 11.17
N ARG A 425 -27.58 37.24 12.39
CA ARG A 425 -28.89 36.80 12.90
C ARG A 425 -29.92 37.93 13.01
N GLN A 426 -29.49 39.18 13.13
CA GLN A 426 -30.37 40.36 13.08
C GLN A 426 -31.20 40.44 11.79
N LEU A 427 -30.72 39.86 10.69
CA LEU A 427 -31.42 39.86 9.41
C LEU A 427 -32.60 38.89 9.37
N ILE A 428 -32.70 37.96 10.32
CA ILE A 428 -33.77 36.94 10.35
C ILE A 428 -35.14 37.61 10.47
N GLU A 429 -35.30 38.59 11.36
CA GLU A 429 -36.58 39.29 11.53
C GLU A 429 -37.03 40.00 10.26
N SER A 430 -36.06 40.52 9.48
CA SER A 430 -36.31 41.27 8.24
C SER A 430 -36.55 40.40 7.00
N SER A 431 -36.22 39.10 7.04
CA SER A 431 -36.23 38.24 5.84
C SER A 431 -37.04 36.96 6.05
N PRO A 432 -38.16 36.77 5.32
CA PRO A 432 -39.00 35.57 5.47
C PRO A 432 -38.27 34.29 5.01
N VAL A 433 -37.28 34.41 4.13
CA VAL A 433 -36.45 33.28 3.69
C VAL A 433 -35.54 32.81 4.82
N LEU A 434 -34.95 33.74 5.58
CA LEU A 434 -34.09 33.39 6.71
C LEU A 434 -34.90 32.78 7.86
N GLN A 435 -36.10 33.28 8.15
CA GLN A 435 -37.01 32.69 9.14
C GLN A 435 -37.31 31.22 8.83
N LYS A 436 -37.56 30.90 7.55
CA LYS A 436 -37.78 29.52 7.12
C LYS A 436 -36.54 28.65 7.34
N LEU A 437 -35.34 29.18 7.06
CA LEU A 437 -34.09 28.44 7.26
C LEU A 437 -33.74 28.24 8.74
N THR A 438 -34.18 29.12 9.64
CA THR A 438 -34.06 28.92 11.10
C THR A 438 -34.80 27.66 11.54
N ASN A 439 -35.95 27.33 10.95
CA ASN A 439 -36.63 26.07 11.26
C ASN A 439 -35.79 24.84 10.89
N PHE A 440 -35.01 24.93 9.81
CA PHE A 440 -34.09 23.87 9.39
C PHE A 440 -32.87 23.79 10.30
N GLU A 441 -32.35 24.94 10.72
CA GLU A 441 -31.29 25.07 11.72
C GLU A 441 -31.67 24.35 13.04
N ASP A 442 -32.88 24.61 13.53
CA ASP A 442 -33.44 23.98 14.73
C ASP A 442 -33.65 22.47 14.55
N ALA A 443 -34.11 22.04 13.37
CA ALA A 443 -34.30 20.62 13.06
C ALA A 443 -32.99 19.82 13.01
N ILE A 444 -31.91 20.44 12.51
CA ILE A 444 -30.57 19.85 12.51
C ILE A 444 -29.91 19.92 13.90
N GLY A 445 -30.25 20.94 14.70
CA GLY A 445 -29.66 21.15 16.02
C GLY A 445 -28.29 21.83 15.98
N VAL A 446 -27.95 22.53 14.88
CA VAL A 446 -26.70 23.28 14.75
C VAL A 446 -27.01 24.75 14.50
N LEU A 447 -26.68 25.61 15.46
CA LEU A 447 -26.86 27.06 15.35
C LEU A 447 -25.70 27.71 14.58
N PHE A 448 -25.97 28.22 13.39
CA PHE A 448 -25.09 29.03 12.55
C PHE A 448 -24.88 30.43 13.14
N THR A 449 -23.63 30.88 13.10
CA THR A 449 -23.27 32.26 13.44
C THR A 449 -23.68 33.20 12.31
N HIS A 450 -23.50 32.75 11.05
CA HIS A 450 -23.89 33.47 9.84
C HIS A 450 -24.91 32.66 9.02
N VAL A 451 -26.20 32.90 9.24
CA VAL A 451 -27.33 32.21 8.59
C VAL A 451 -27.35 32.49 7.08
N ARG A 452 -26.74 33.57 6.59
CA ARG A 452 -26.62 33.81 5.13
C ARG A 452 -25.74 32.80 4.43
N LEU A 453 -24.79 32.16 5.11
CA LEU A 453 -24.01 31.05 4.52
C LEU A 453 -24.92 29.87 4.22
N LEU A 454 -25.79 29.52 5.17
CA LEU A 454 -26.83 28.51 4.99
C LEU A 454 -27.78 28.91 3.86
N ALA A 455 -28.24 30.16 3.84
CA ALA A 455 -29.10 30.66 2.75
C ALA A 455 -28.41 30.54 1.38
N ARG A 456 -27.11 30.86 1.29
CA ARG A 456 -26.33 30.71 0.05
C ARG A 456 -26.24 29.24 -0.37
N ALA A 457 -26.00 28.32 0.56
CA ALA A 457 -25.94 26.88 0.27
C ALA A 457 -27.28 26.33 -0.26
N PHE A 458 -28.40 26.88 0.20
CA PHE A 458 -29.74 26.50 -0.24
C PHE A 458 -30.23 27.24 -1.50
N THR A 459 -29.44 28.17 -2.04
CA THR A 459 -29.79 28.93 -3.24
C THR A 459 -29.35 28.20 -4.50
N LEU A 460 -30.32 27.71 -5.29
CA LEU A 460 -30.05 26.98 -6.53
C LEU A 460 -29.65 27.90 -7.68
N ARG A 461 -29.00 27.34 -8.71
CA ARG A 461 -28.58 28.02 -9.97
C ARG A 461 -29.70 28.76 -10.69
N THR A 462 -30.97 28.40 -10.45
CA THR A 462 -32.12 29.10 -11.06
C THR A 462 -32.26 30.53 -10.56
N VAL A 463 -31.73 30.83 -9.38
CA VAL A 463 -31.68 32.15 -8.77
C VAL A 463 -30.42 32.86 -9.25
N GLY A 464 -30.58 34.03 -9.86
CA GLY A 464 -29.48 34.89 -10.28
C GLY A 464 -28.79 35.58 -9.10
N PHE A 465 -28.06 36.65 -9.39
CA PHE A 465 -27.45 37.46 -8.33
C PHE A 465 -28.54 38.08 -7.43
N ASN A 466 -28.38 37.94 -6.12
CA ASN A 466 -29.23 38.56 -5.13
C ASN A 466 -28.37 39.17 -4.00
N HIS A 467 -28.89 40.19 -3.32
CA HIS A 467 -28.12 40.91 -2.30
C HIS A 467 -28.01 40.15 -0.96
N LEU A 468 -28.85 39.14 -0.73
CA LEU A 468 -28.88 38.37 0.51
C LEU A 468 -27.73 37.34 0.58
N THR A 469 -27.56 36.57 -0.49
CA THR A 469 -26.63 35.44 -0.58
C THR A 469 -25.44 35.68 -1.51
N LEU A 470 -25.46 36.78 -2.28
CA LEU A 470 -24.41 37.17 -3.24
C LEU A 470 -24.13 36.07 -4.29
N GLY A 471 -25.20 35.44 -4.80
CA GLY A 471 -25.15 34.36 -5.79
C GLY A 471 -25.68 33.03 -5.26
N HIS A 472 -25.33 31.94 -5.95
CA HIS A 472 -25.83 30.59 -5.70
C HIS A 472 -24.75 29.64 -5.14
N ASN A 473 -25.17 28.39 -4.89
CA ASN A 473 -24.42 27.39 -4.15
C ASN A 473 -23.31 26.62 -4.91
N GLN A 474 -23.19 26.70 -6.24
CA GLN A 474 -22.20 25.91 -7.02
C GLN A 474 -20.75 25.92 -6.49
N ARG A 475 -20.26 27.05 -5.97
CA ARG A 475 -18.90 27.11 -5.39
C ARG A 475 -18.82 26.33 -4.06
N MET A 476 -19.92 26.29 -3.32
CA MET A 476 -20.05 25.54 -2.07
C MET A 476 -20.24 24.04 -2.35
N GLU A 477 -20.94 23.65 -3.42
CA GLU A 477 -20.98 22.27 -3.94
C GLU A 477 -19.55 21.74 -4.16
N PHE A 478 -18.75 22.47 -4.96
CA PHE A 478 -17.34 22.15 -5.22
C PHE A 478 -16.50 21.96 -3.94
N LEU A 479 -16.68 22.85 -2.95
CA LEU A 479 -15.96 22.77 -1.68
C LEU A 479 -16.46 21.59 -0.82
N GLY A 480 -17.77 21.38 -0.79
CA GLY A 480 -18.44 20.34 -0.02
C GLY A 480 -18.08 18.94 -0.46
N ASP A 481 -17.98 18.72 -1.77
CA ASP A 481 -17.46 17.48 -2.35
C ASP A 481 -16.05 17.17 -1.83
N SER A 482 -15.14 18.15 -1.86
CA SER A 482 -13.76 17.96 -1.35
C SER A 482 -13.72 17.70 0.16
N ILE A 483 -14.54 18.40 0.95
CA ILE A 483 -14.64 18.18 2.41
C ILE A 483 -15.13 16.76 2.71
N MET A 484 -16.22 16.34 2.07
CA MET A 484 -16.81 15.03 2.29
C MET A 484 -15.88 13.91 1.84
N GLN A 485 -15.17 14.10 0.73
CA GLN A 485 -14.14 13.18 0.26
C GLN A 485 -13.00 13.03 1.27
N LEU A 486 -12.52 14.13 1.87
CA LEU A 486 -11.49 14.10 2.92
C LEU A 486 -11.99 13.32 4.15
N VAL A 487 -13.13 13.71 4.71
CA VAL A 487 -13.66 13.11 5.95
C VAL A 487 -13.99 11.63 5.77
N ALA A 488 -14.55 11.24 4.61
CA ALA A 488 -14.78 9.83 4.30
C ALA A 488 -13.48 9.04 4.11
N THR A 489 -12.48 9.64 3.46
CA THR A 489 -11.16 9.02 3.24
C THR A 489 -10.44 8.79 4.56
N GLU A 490 -10.44 9.78 5.45
CA GLU A 490 -9.85 9.68 6.79
C GLU A 490 -10.52 8.61 7.63
N TYR A 491 -11.86 8.60 7.70
CA TYR A 491 -12.60 7.58 8.43
C TYR A 491 -12.28 6.17 7.91
N LEU A 492 -12.27 5.98 6.60
CA LEU A 492 -11.94 4.69 5.99
C LEU A 492 -10.49 4.29 6.23
N PHE A 493 -9.55 5.24 6.23
CA PHE A 493 -8.15 4.98 6.53
C PHE A 493 -7.95 4.51 7.98
N ILE A 494 -8.63 5.15 8.94
CA ILE A 494 -8.50 4.83 10.37
C ILE A 494 -9.19 3.51 10.71
N HIS A 495 -10.44 3.31 10.25
CA HIS A 495 -11.27 2.17 10.68
C HIS A 495 -11.09 0.90 9.84
N PHE A 496 -10.40 0.95 8.68
CA PHE A 496 -10.16 -0.21 7.81
C PHE A 496 -8.65 -0.46 7.57
N PRO A 497 -7.86 -0.79 8.61
CA PRO A 497 -6.39 -0.92 8.52
C PRO A 497 -5.90 -2.05 7.61
N ASP A 498 -6.72 -3.09 7.39
CA ASP A 498 -6.40 -4.25 6.55
C ASP A 498 -6.72 -4.04 5.05
N HIS A 499 -7.27 -2.87 4.67
CA HIS A 499 -7.70 -2.60 3.30
C HIS A 499 -6.63 -1.81 2.53
N HIS A 500 -6.32 -2.27 1.32
CA HIS A 500 -5.46 -1.52 0.39
C HIS A 500 -6.21 -0.35 -0.23
N GLU A 501 -5.48 0.61 -0.82
CA GLU A 501 -6.00 1.79 -1.52
C GLU A 501 -7.21 1.46 -2.40
N GLY A 502 -7.08 0.57 -3.37
CA GLY A 502 -8.20 0.24 -4.27
C GLY A 502 -9.45 -0.31 -3.58
N HIS A 503 -9.32 -0.95 -2.41
CA HIS A 503 -10.48 -1.37 -1.62
C HIS A 503 -11.12 -0.17 -0.89
N LEU A 504 -10.30 0.72 -0.34
CA LEU A 504 -10.77 1.95 0.32
C LEU A 504 -11.46 2.88 -0.70
N THR A 505 -10.91 3.01 -1.91
CA THR A 505 -11.50 3.78 -3.01
C THR A 505 -12.88 3.23 -3.41
N LEU A 506 -13.06 1.90 -3.44
CA LEU A 506 -14.35 1.26 -3.68
C LEU A 506 -15.35 1.56 -2.56
N LEU A 507 -14.94 1.43 -1.30
CA LEU A 507 -15.79 1.76 -0.15
C LEU A 507 -16.20 3.23 -0.17
N ARG A 508 -15.25 4.15 -0.41
CA ARG A 508 -15.49 5.60 -0.53
C ARG A 508 -16.52 5.90 -1.63
N SER A 509 -16.34 5.33 -2.82
CA SER A 509 -17.25 5.54 -3.95
C SER A 509 -18.65 4.97 -3.71
N SER A 510 -18.77 3.91 -2.90
CA SER A 510 -20.08 3.37 -2.51
C SER A 510 -20.77 4.21 -1.43
N LEU A 511 -19.99 4.80 -0.53
CA LEU A 511 -20.49 5.62 0.58
C LEU A 511 -20.89 7.03 0.11
N VAL A 512 -19.97 7.69 -0.58
CA VAL A 512 -20.10 9.07 -1.06
C VAL A 512 -20.41 9.05 -2.54
N ASN A 513 -21.71 8.97 -2.87
CA ASN A 513 -22.19 9.13 -4.23
C ASN A 513 -23.53 9.87 -4.26
N ASN A 514 -23.89 10.35 -5.44
CA ASN A 514 -25.12 11.12 -5.67
C ASN A 514 -26.39 10.45 -5.12
N ARG A 515 -26.49 9.11 -5.14
CA ARG A 515 -27.69 8.41 -4.64
C ARG A 515 -27.74 8.43 -3.12
N THR A 516 -26.63 8.13 -2.46
CA THR A 516 -26.54 8.13 -1.00
C THR A 516 -26.74 9.54 -0.45
N GLN A 517 -26.08 10.52 -1.04
CA GLN A 517 -26.20 11.93 -0.67
C GLN A 517 -27.63 12.43 -0.85
N ALA A 518 -28.27 12.14 -2.00
CA ALA A 518 -29.67 12.53 -2.22
C ALA A 518 -30.62 11.90 -1.19
N LYS A 519 -30.42 10.62 -0.86
CA LYS A 519 -31.22 9.93 0.16
C LYS A 519 -31.05 10.58 1.53
N VAL A 520 -29.82 10.94 1.92
CA VAL A 520 -29.55 11.67 3.17
C VAL A 520 -30.23 13.05 3.14
N ALA A 521 -30.15 13.77 2.02
CA ALA A 521 -30.80 15.08 1.87
C ALA A 521 -32.34 15.00 1.96
N GLU A 522 -32.94 13.94 1.40
CA GLU A 522 -34.37 13.63 1.50
C GLU A 522 -34.78 13.29 2.94
N GLU A 523 -34.00 12.45 3.62
CA GLU A 523 -34.25 12.09 5.03
C GLU A 523 -34.12 13.29 5.98
N LEU A 524 -33.26 14.26 5.66
CA LEU A 524 -33.14 15.54 6.36
C LEU A 524 -34.20 16.58 5.95
N GLY A 525 -35.05 16.28 4.96
CA GLY A 525 -36.08 17.20 4.49
C GLY A 525 -35.56 18.47 3.80
N MET A 526 -34.31 18.47 3.30
CA MET A 526 -33.65 19.66 2.74
C MET A 526 -34.39 20.26 1.54
N GLN A 527 -35.12 19.43 0.80
CA GLN A 527 -35.87 19.86 -0.39
C GLN A 527 -36.85 21.00 -0.09
N GLU A 528 -37.49 20.98 1.08
CA GLU A 528 -38.50 21.97 1.45
C GLU A 528 -37.89 23.36 1.66
N PHE A 529 -36.60 23.43 1.98
CA PHE A 529 -35.88 24.65 2.30
C PHE A 529 -35.11 25.24 1.09
N ALA A 530 -35.12 24.57 -0.06
CA ALA A 530 -34.43 25.02 -1.27
C ALA A 530 -35.00 26.36 -1.79
N ILE A 531 -34.12 27.33 -2.04
CA ILE A 531 -34.47 28.64 -2.56
C ILE A 531 -34.41 28.61 -4.08
N THR A 532 -35.56 28.86 -4.72
CA THR A 532 -35.71 28.87 -6.18
C THR A 532 -36.56 30.05 -6.64
N ASN A 533 -36.42 30.47 -7.90
CA ASN A 533 -37.16 31.58 -8.47
C ASN A 533 -38.64 31.26 -8.82
N ASP A 534 -39.06 30.00 -8.74
CA ASP A 534 -40.32 29.53 -9.32
C ASP A 534 -41.44 29.52 -8.27
N LYS A 535 -42.08 30.68 -8.03
CA LYS A 535 -43.22 30.83 -7.08
C LYS A 535 -44.48 30.06 -7.50
N THR A 536 -44.51 29.48 -8.71
CA THR A 536 -45.72 28.97 -9.38
C THR A 536 -45.78 27.45 -9.53
N LYS A 537 -44.71 26.71 -9.20
CA LYS A 537 -44.76 25.24 -9.20
C LYS A 537 -45.03 24.69 -7.80
N GLN A 538 -46.04 23.83 -7.70
CA GLN A 538 -46.17 22.84 -6.61
C GLN A 538 -44.82 22.15 -6.36
N PRO A 539 -44.53 21.62 -5.16
CA PRO A 539 -43.24 21.03 -4.81
C PRO A 539 -42.86 19.94 -5.83
N VAL A 540 -42.05 20.30 -6.82
CA VAL A 540 -41.53 19.35 -7.80
C VAL A 540 -40.38 18.65 -7.10
N ALA A 541 -40.48 17.32 -7.01
CA ALA A 541 -39.40 16.48 -6.52
C ALA A 541 -38.07 16.89 -7.18
N LEU A 542 -37.10 17.28 -6.36
CA LEU A 542 -35.78 17.65 -6.88
C LEU A 542 -35.13 16.40 -7.47
N ARG A 543 -34.29 16.60 -8.48
CA ARG A 543 -33.53 15.49 -9.06
C ARG A 543 -32.47 15.04 -8.04
N THR A 544 -32.15 13.76 -8.05
CA THR A 544 -31.09 13.16 -7.22
C THR A 544 -29.80 13.97 -7.23
N LYS A 545 -29.34 14.43 -8.40
CA LYS A 545 -28.14 15.28 -8.49
C LYS A 545 -28.32 16.59 -7.71
N THR A 546 -29.42 17.30 -7.90
CA THR A 546 -29.64 18.58 -7.22
C THR A 546 -29.74 18.45 -5.70
N LEU A 547 -30.24 17.31 -5.20
CA LEU A 547 -30.25 17.02 -3.76
C LEU A 547 -28.86 16.71 -3.21
N ALA A 548 -28.05 15.99 -3.98
CA ALA A 548 -26.63 15.77 -3.69
C ALA A 548 -25.86 17.11 -3.65
N ASP A 549 -25.98 17.93 -4.70
CA ASP A 549 -25.34 19.25 -4.79
C ASP A 549 -25.75 20.16 -3.60
N LEU A 550 -27.02 20.06 -3.16
CA LEU A 550 -27.55 20.79 -2.01
C LEU A 550 -26.92 20.33 -0.68
N LEU A 551 -26.79 19.02 -0.49
CA LEU A 551 -26.13 18.45 0.69
C LEU A 551 -24.65 18.83 0.76
N GLU A 552 -23.93 18.74 -0.35
CA GLU A 552 -22.53 19.15 -0.45
C GLU A 552 -22.38 20.64 -0.11
N SER A 553 -23.24 21.48 -0.68
CA SER A 553 -23.26 22.91 -0.38
C SER A 553 -23.55 23.20 1.09
N PHE A 554 -24.44 22.43 1.73
CA PHE A 554 -24.72 22.53 3.16
C PHE A 554 -23.51 22.15 4.01
N ILE A 555 -22.83 21.03 3.70
CA ILE A 555 -21.62 20.60 4.40
C ILE A 555 -20.51 21.66 4.27
N ALA A 556 -20.36 22.28 3.09
CA ALA A 556 -19.45 23.40 2.92
C ALA A 556 -19.84 24.62 3.78
N ALA A 557 -21.13 24.96 3.86
CA ALA A 557 -21.58 26.04 4.73
C ALA A 557 -21.27 25.75 6.21
N LEU A 558 -21.50 24.51 6.63
CA LEU A 558 -21.22 24.04 7.98
C LEU A 558 -19.73 24.19 8.30
N TYR A 559 -18.85 23.75 7.40
CA TYR A 559 -17.40 23.93 7.54
C TYR A 559 -16.97 25.40 7.59
N ILE A 560 -17.53 26.26 6.73
CA ILE A 560 -17.15 27.68 6.66
C ILE A 560 -17.59 28.46 7.92
N ASP A 561 -18.75 28.13 8.50
CA ASP A 561 -19.26 28.80 9.70
C ASP A 561 -18.70 28.21 11.01
N LYS A 562 -18.43 26.90 11.02
CA LYS A 562 -17.91 26.14 12.16
C LYS A 562 -16.49 25.65 11.87
N ASP A 563 -16.32 24.33 11.79
CA ASP A 563 -15.04 23.65 11.57
C ASP A 563 -15.27 22.23 11.03
N LEU A 564 -14.19 21.45 10.89
CA LEU A 564 -14.25 20.05 10.49
C LEU A 564 -14.90 19.14 11.54
N GLU A 565 -14.88 19.47 12.83
CA GLU A 565 -15.42 18.59 13.88
C GLU A 565 -16.94 18.43 13.77
N PHE A 566 -17.64 19.52 13.44
CA PHE A 566 -19.08 19.48 13.13
C PHE A 566 -19.36 18.62 11.89
N VAL A 567 -18.51 18.69 10.87
CA VAL A 567 -18.65 17.86 9.67
C VAL A 567 -18.37 16.39 9.98
N HIS A 568 -17.35 16.08 10.77
CA HIS A 568 -17.09 14.71 11.25
C HIS A 568 -18.30 14.16 11.98
N THR A 569 -18.87 14.94 12.90
CA THR A 569 -20.06 14.54 13.65
C THR A 569 -21.25 14.29 12.72
N PHE A 570 -21.48 15.17 11.75
CA PHE A 570 -22.52 14.98 10.73
C PHE A 570 -22.32 13.68 9.93
N MET A 571 -21.10 13.41 9.47
CA MET A 571 -20.77 12.20 8.71
C MET A 571 -20.89 10.92 9.56
N ASN A 572 -20.50 10.99 10.84
CA ASN A 572 -20.64 9.92 11.83
C ASN A 572 -22.10 9.53 12.08
N VAL A 573 -23.03 10.48 11.96
CA VAL A 573 -24.47 10.23 12.17
C VAL A 573 -25.16 9.83 10.86
N CYS A 574 -24.90 10.54 9.76
CA CYS A 574 -25.69 10.42 8.54
C CYS A 574 -25.13 9.39 7.53
N PHE A 575 -23.82 9.18 7.50
CA PHE A 575 -23.15 8.39 6.46
C PHE A 575 -22.55 7.09 6.98
N PHE A 576 -21.64 7.15 7.96
CA PHE A 576 -20.88 5.97 8.38
C PHE A 576 -21.72 4.81 8.96
N PRO A 577 -22.86 5.03 9.65
CA PRO A 577 -23.72 3.93 10.09
C PRO A 577 -24.26 3.08 8.93
N ARG A 578 -24.42 3.69 7.73
CA ARG A 578 -24.87 2.99 6.52
C ARG A 578 -23.80 2.10 5.91
N LEU A 579 -22.53 2.33 6.23
CA LEU A 579 -21.41 1.56 5.68
C LEU A 579 -21.53 0.07 5.99
N LYS A 580 -22.05 -0.27 7.17
CA LYS A 580 -22.32 -1.67 7.57
C LYS A 580 -23.34 -2.31 6.64
N GLU A 581 -24.42 -1.62 6.29
CA GLU A 581 -25.44 -2.11 5.36
C GLU A 581 -24.87 -2.26 3.95
N PHE A 582 -24.09 -1.29 3.47
CA PHE A 582 -23.45 -1.36 2.14
C PHE A 582 -22.50 -2.54 1.99
N ILE A 583 -21.72 -2.85 3.04
CA ILE A 583 -20.82 -4.00 3.05
C ILE A 583 -21.61 -5.31 3.00
N LEU A 584 -22.69 -5.41 3.78
CA LEU A 584 -23.54 -6.62 3.82
C LEU A 584 -24.28 -6.86 2.50
N ASN A 585 -24.78 -5.80 1.88
CA ASN A 585 -25.50 -5.86 0.60
C ASN A 585 -24.58 -5.99 -0.62
N GLN A 586 -23.26 -5.81 -0.44
CA GLN A 586 -22.26 -5.78 -1.51
C GLN A 586 -22.48 -4.66 -2.55
N ASP A 587 -23.02 -3.52 -2.11
CA ASP A 587 -23.37 -2.38 -3.00
C ASP A 587 -22.15 -1.72 -3.65
N TRP A 588 -20.93 -2.08 -3.22
CA TRP A 588 -19.66 -1.68 -3.82
C TRP A 588 -19.36 -2.36 -5.18
N ASN A 589 -20.05 -3.46 -5.51
CA ASN A 589 -19.88 -4.17 -6.77
C ASN A 589 -21.08 -3.90 -7.67
N ASP A 590 -20.92 -3.05 -8.69
CA ASP A 590 -22.02 -2.79 -9.60
C ASP A 590 -22.41 -4.09 -10.34
N PRO A 591 -23.72 -4.34 -10.59
CA PRO A 591 -24.17 -5.61 -11.19
C PRO A 591 -23.53 -5.93 -12.55
N LYS A 592 -23.11 -4.91 -13.30
CA LYS A 592 -22.41 -5.08 -14.57
C LYS A 592 -20.98 -5.58 -14.36
N SER A 593 -20.22 -4.99 -13.45
CA SER A 593 -18.90 -5.47 -13.04
C SER A 593 -18.97 -6.86 -12.41
N GLN A 594 -19.99 -7.13 -11.59
CA GLN A 594 -20.23 -8.46 -11.02
C GLN A 594 -20.42 -9.51 -12.14
N LEU A 595 -21.25 -9.20 -13.15
CA LEU A 595 -21.43 -10.09 -14.30
C LEU A 595 -20.12 -10.28 -15.08
N GLN A 596 -19.37 -9.20 -15.32
CA GLN A 596 -18.05 -9.29 -15.98
C GLN A 596 -17.11 -10.20 -15.20
N GLN A 597 -17.04 -10.06 -13.88
CA GLN A 597 -16.21 -10.90 -13.03
C GLN A 597 -16.65 -12.38 -13.09
N CYS A 598 -17.95 -12.66 -13.02
CA CYS A 598 -18.51 -14.01 -13.20
C CYS A 598 -18.21 -14.59 -14.59
N CYS A 599 -18.26 -13.79 -15.65
CA CYS A 599 -17.86 -14.22 -16.99
C CYS A 599 -16.35 -14.54 -17.07
N LEU A 600 -15.51 -13.72 -16.42
CA LEU A 600 -14.06 -13.92 -16.34
C LEU A 600 -13.67 -15.18 -15.56
N THR A 601 -14.47 -15.62 -14.58
CA THR A 601 -14.24 -16.91 -13.89
C THR A 601 -14.57 -18.11 -14.76
N LEU A 602 -15.40 -17.95 -15.80
CA LEU A 602 -15.81 -18.99 -16.77
C LEU A 602 -14.95 -19.03 -18.05
N ARG A 603 -13.79 -18.35 -18.04
CA ARG A 603 -12.87 -18.31 -19.18
C ARG A 603 -12.32 -19.70 -19.54
N THR A 604 -12.12 -19.94 -20.83
CA THR A 604 -11.49 -21.18 -21.32
C THR A 604 -9.98 -21.00 -21.43
N GLU A 605 -9.20 -22.02 -21.07
CA GLU A 605 -7.74 -21.97 -21.28
C GLU A 605 -7.40 -21.83 -22.78
N GLY A 606 -6.47 -20.94 -23.12
CA GLY A 606 -5.95 -20.76 -24.48
C GLY A 606 -6.77 -19.84 -25.38
N LYS A 607 -7.91 -19.32 -24.89
CA LYS A 607 -8.68 -18.28 -25.58
C LYS A 607 -8.65 -16.98 -24.79
N GLU A 608 -8.82 -15.87 -25.49
CA GLU A 608 -9.10 -14.59 -24.83
C GLU A 608 -10.39 -14.72 -24.01
N PRO A 609 -10.45 -14.10 -22.82
CA PRO A 609 -11.65 -14.15 -22.01
C PRO A 609 -12.81 -13.47 -22.72
N ASP A 610 -13.92 -14.19 -22.86
CA ASP A 610 -15.16 -13.61 -23.39
C ASP A 610 -15.69 -12.55 -22.42
N ILE A 611 -16.05 -11.38 -22.94
CA ILE A 611 -16.63 -10.27 -22.17
C ILE A 611 -18.13 -10.19 -22.52
N PRO A 612 -19.03 -9.95 -21.56
CA PRO A 612 -20.45 -9.73 -21.85
C PRO A 612 -20.65 -8.52 -22.77
N LEU A 613 -21.34 -8.73 -23.89
CA LEU A 613 -21.67 -7.72 -24.89
C LEU A 613 -23.06 -7.14 -24.61
N TYR A 614 -23.15 -5.83 -24.47
CA TYR A 614 -24.41 -5.12 -24.29
C TYR A 614 -24.87 -4.57 -25.63
N LYS A 615 -26.08 -4.93 -26.07
CA LYS A 615 -26.68 -4.45 -27.34
C LYS A 615 -28.04 -3.82 -27.07
N THR A 616 -28.22 -2.58 -27.53
CA THR A 616 -29.53 -1.91 -27.51
C THR A 616 -30.48 -2.61 -28.48
N LEU A 617 -31.59 -3.11 -27.97
CA LEU A 617 -32.65 -3.72 -28.78
C LEU A 617 -33.66 -2.68 -29.25
N GLN A 618 -34.02 -1.75 -28.37
CA GLN A 618 -35.08 -0.78 -28.63
C GLN A 618 -34.84 0.51 -27.85
N THR A 619 -35.17 1.65 -28.46
CA THR A 619 -35.20 2.95 -27.80
C THR A 619 -36.58 3.55 -28.03
N VAL A 620 -37.35 3.77 -26.96
CA VAL A 620 -38.74 4.25 -27.03
C VAL A 620 -38.91 5.48 -26.15
N GLY A 621 -39.74 6.42 -26.57
CA GLY A 621 -40.08 7.61 -25.80
C GLY A 621 -39.48 8.90 -26.36
N PRO A 622 -39.89 10.05 -25.82
CA PRO A 622 -39.45 11.35 -26.30
C PRO A 622 -37.97 11.57 -26.04
N SER A 623 -37.32 12.44 -26.81
CA SER A 623 -35.85 12.64 -26.74
C SER A 623 -35.33 13.00 -25.34
N HIS A 624 -36.15 13.62 -24.49
CA HIS A 624 -35.80 14.02 -23.13
C HIS A 624 -36.15 12.97 -22.05
N ALA A 625 -36.82 11.86 -22.41
CA ALA A 625 -37.18 10.76 -21.50
C ALA A 625 -37.22 9.41 -22.24
N ARG A 626 -36.10 9.06 -22.88
CA ARG A 626 -35.98 7.79 -23.61
C ARG A 626 -35.85 6.62 -22.66
N THR A 627 -36.59 5.56 -22.93
CA THR A 627 -36.43 4.25 -22.32
C THR A 627 -35.63 3.35 -23.26
N TYR A 628 -34.46 2.94 -22.83
CA TYR A 628 -33.58 2.03 -23.54
C TYR A 628 -33.85 0.60 -23.07
N THR A 629 -34.05 -0.32 -24.01
CA THR A 629 -34.07 -1.76 -23.77
C THR A 629 -32.75 -2.34 -24.25
N VAL A 630 -31.94 -2.87 -23.34
CA VAL A 630 -30.60 -3.41 -23.62
C VAL A 630 -30.58 -4.89 -23.29
N ALA A 631 -30.07 -5.72 -24.21
CA ALA A 631 -29.82 -7.13 -23.97
C ALA A 631 -28.35 -7.40 -23.75
N VAL A 632 -28.06 -8.39 -22.89
CA VAL A 632 -26.72 -8.86 -22.60
C VAL A 632 -26.50 -10.18 -23.31
N TYR A 633 -25.41 -10.26 -24.06
CA TYR A 633 -24.99 -11.44 -24.79
C TYR A 633 -23.67 -11.95 -24.23
N PHE A 634 -23.57 -13.26 -24.01
CA PHE A 634 -22.33 -13.91 -23.61
C PHE A 634 -22.12 -15.15 -24.48
N LYS A 635 -20.94 -15.28 -25.11
CA LYS A 635 -20.63 -16.36 -26.08
C LYS A 635 -21.67 -16.50 -27.21
N GLY A 636 -22.24 -15.38 -27.65
CA GLY A 636 -23.25 -15.35 -28.72
C GLY A 636 -24.69 -15.60 -28.26
N GLU A 637 -24.90 -16.05 -27.01
CA GLU A 637 -26.23 -16.31 -26.46
C GLU A 637 -26.76 -15.11 -25.66
N ARG A 638 -28.05 -14.80 -25.81
CA ARG A 638 -28.71 -13.76 -25.01
C ARG A 638 -28.99 -14.30 -23.61
N ILE A 639 -28.25 -13.80 -22.62
CA ILE A 639 -28.35 -14.25 -21.23
C ILE A 639 -29.35 -13.41 -20.40
N GLY A 640 -29.72 -12.22 -20.88
CA GLY A 640 -30.71 -11.37 -20.20
C GLY A 640 -31.04 -10.10 -20.97
N CYS A 641 -32.07 -9.38 -20.52
CA CYS A 641 -32.38 -8.04 -20.99
C CYS A 641 -32.88 -7.16 -19.84
N GLY A 642 -32.65 -5.85 -19.95
CA GLY A 642 -33.07 -4.85 -18.99
C GLY A 642 -33.63 -3.61 -19.69
N LYS A 643 -34.43 -2.83 -18.96
CA LYS A 643 -34.97 -1.54 -19.41
C LYS A 643 -34.54 -0.46 -18.45
N GLY A 644 -34.12 0.70 -18.97
CA GLY A 644 -33.70 1.82 -18.14
C GLY A 644 -33.78 3.17 -18.86
N PRO A 645 -33.74 4.28 -18.10
CA PRO A 645 -33.80 5.63 -18.64
C PRO A 645 -32.47 6.09 -19.27
N ARG A 646 -31.38 5.35 -19.06
CA ARG A 646 -30.03 5.63 -19.59
C ARG A 646 -29.39 4.32 -20.07
N TYR A 647 -28.51 4.43 -21.05
CA TYR A 647 -27.75 3.33 -21.64
C TYR A 647 -26.63 2.83 -20.73
#